data_AF-A0A2W4HSV0-F1
#
_entry.id   AF-A0A2W4HSV0-F1
#
_cell.length_a   1.000
_cell.length_b   1.000
_cell.length_c   1.000
_cell.angle_alpha   90.00
_cell.angle_beta   90.00
_cell.angle_gamma   90.00
#
_symmetry.space_group_name_H-M   'P 1'
#
loop_
_entity.id
_entity.type
_entity.pdbx_description
1 polymer ?
#
loop_
_entity_poly.entity_id
_entity_poly.type
_entity_poly.pdbx_seq_one_letter_code
_entity_poly.pdbx_strand_id
1 'polypeptide(L)'
;MNRQLERSEKLTLPPHDSDPSMPGDAWRRPSATDEESRRPYAQEQASPSQHKNGPRTKPLYAFNSRHKLVNAIFALLLALCACFSSMMFSIAGVLLPASLMLAPAAFPPPVQAAEERERPVNFVFLVDVSGSMVMKSTMVKGPDGKDITLFEALRSALKQMVEDSRLIGPASQVSFITFGTAITEKADWPNKLGDPALRAQLVNKIASPETLSADKHGDTYMGGALYAAVEKARAMAKEGDACTMTFIVMFTDGWDEPPAGAPHKVRDVSKQILLEKRIAKEKVGVDTWQTRVVGLQRLPDSKAGTTTAKELATLIGGEFIDVNSQSGGTVSDRIFAALKKTVESLKGEIVPALSISEGCFGGIDANAVGAHNGFISFGNVDGNGIASCAFPAELRSCYSEQIAKAEECSASVSTAKQNEVLKFLSSPLVRPQGWKLASTLPPGAITVALTHADVVLAPIVPGRKYEGDKPTNLVPVTVQAHSNCPAGHFLGFLKMLSTARVPQYLPFVVSVPSRLVASPENIKVKVKKPGFFWPEPTAVEITTSIGQSEGAKRQTAVNIEVIPEAAQMKAEAGKPTAAEYQNEKIDVANINDGKSVKFAYDASKADKQEIKMNVAIPARQKPGRYEGKLVVKVSGDSETMAPSQIPFEVVVDPSPWEEVAPVAIPLIIVCIIVCGLGIFLWLSTLKRGR
;
A
#
# COMPACT_ATOMS: atom_id res chain seq x y z
N MET A 1 -10.46 -52.70 26.93
CA MET A 1 -10.70 -51.45 26.17
C MET A 1 -11.13 -51.79 24.74
N ASN A 2 -12.25 -52.52 24.64
CA ASN A 2 -12.98 -52.90 23.44
C ASN A 2 -14.44 -52.93 23.90
N ARG A 3 -15.38 -52.44 23.07
CA ARG A 3 -16.82 -52.16 23.31
C ARG A 3 -17.13 -50.74 23.77
N GLN A 4 -17.44 -49.87 22.82
CA GLN A 4 -18.58 -48.94 22.86
C GLN A 4 -18.68 -48.22 21.51
N LEU A 5 -19.18 -48.89 20.48
CA LEU A 5 -19.62 -48.26 19.23
C LEU A 5 -20.43 -49.27 18.41
N GLU A 6 -21.59 -49.65 18.93
CA GLU A 6 -22.69 -50.19 18.14
C GLU A 6 -24.01 -49.66 18.72
N ARG A 7 -24.86 -49.12 17.83
CA ARG A 7 -26.26 -48.65 18.00
C ARG A 7 -26.50 -47.13 18.08
N SER A 8 -26.81 -46.55 16.93
CA SER A 8 -28.05 -45.79 16.65
C SER A 8 -28.09 -45.53 15.14
N GLU A 9 -28.81 -46.35 14.37
CA GLU A 9 -30.18 -46.10 13.86
C GLU A 9 -30.26 -44.90 12.90
N LYS A 10 -30.15 -45.17 11.58
CA LYS A 10 -31.27 -45.28 10.64
C LYS A 10 -32.24 -44.09 10.70
N LEU A 11 -31.96 -43.06 9.89
CA LEU A 11 -32.93 -42.06 9.48
C LEU A 11 -33.19 -42.20 7.98
N THR A 12 -34.38 -42.72 7.68
CA THR A 12 -35.03 -42.81 6.37
C THR A 12 -35.37 -41.42 5.84
N LEU A 13 -34.96 -41.16 4.59
CA LEU A 13 -35.41 -40.00 3.80
C LEU A 13 -36.83 -40.27 3.23
N PRO A 14 -37.74 -39.28 3.19
CA PRO A 14 -39.01 -39.43 2.49
C PRO A 14 -38.84 -39.22 0.97
N PRO A 15 -39.72 -39.80 0.14
CA PRO A 15 -39.64 -39.71 -1.31
C PRO A 15 -40.09 -38.33 -1.81
N HIS A 16 -39.48 -37.90 -2.91
CA HIS A 16 -39.81 -36.67 -3.62
C HIS A 16 -40.97 -36.97 -4.58
N ASP A 17 -42.15 -36.44 -4.29
CA ASP A 17 -43.30 -36.49 -5.18
C ASP A 17 -43.10 -35.57 -6.39
N SER A 18 -43.55 -36.08 -7.52
CA SER A 18 -43.52 -35.53 -8.86
C SER A 18 -44.81 -34.78 -9.23
N ASP A 19 -44.64 -33.59 -9.80
CA ASP A 19 -45.47 -32.93 -10.83
C ASP A 19 -46.92 -32.45 -10.48
N PRO A 20 -47.61 -31.61 -11.30
CA PRO A 20 -47.21 -30.92 -12.54
C PRO A 20 -47.73 -29.46 -12.76
N SER A 21 -47.23 -28.83 -13.83
CA SER A 21 -47.96 -27.99 -14.82
C SER A 21 -48.27 -26.49 -14.60
N MET A 22 -48.24 -25.80 -15.77
CA MET A 22 -48.87 -24.53 -16.20
C MET A 22 -47.95 -23.29 -16.30
N PRO A 23 -48.23 -22.34 -17.22
CA PRO A 23 -48.00 -22.45 -18.66
C PRO A 23 -47.16 -21.28 -19.21
N GLY A 24 -46.76 -21.40 -20.46
CA GLY A 24 -46.05 -20.33 -21.17
C GLY A 24 -46.94 -19.12 -21.46
N ASP A 25 -46.29 -17.96 -21.56
CA ASP A 25 -46.75 -16.90 -22.45
C ASP A 25 -45.59 -16.04 -22.93
N ALA A 26 -45.67 -15.75 -24.22
CA ALA A 26 -44.67 -15.14 -25.06
C ALA A 26 -44.92 -13.64 -25.20
N TRP A 27 -43.95 -12.76 -24.94
CA TRP A 27 -44.03 -11.37 -25.44
C TRP A 27 -42.66 -10.81 -25.86
N ARG A 28 -42.54 -10.72 -27.20
CA ARG A 28 -42.07 -9.60 -28.03
C ARG A 28 -40.68 -8.96 -27.85
N ARG A 29 -39.94 -9.04 -28.96
CA ARG A 29 -38.93 -8.07 -29.43
C ARG A 29 -39.48 -6.63 -29.45
N PRO A 30 -38.57 -5.63 -29.46
CA PRO A 30 -38.68 -4.57 -30.45
C PRO A 30 -37.46 -4.53 -31.39
N SER A 31 -37.81 -4.30 -32.65
CA SER A 31 -36.98 -4.00 -33.80
C SER A 31 -36.37 -2.60 -33.74
N ALA A 32 -35.27 -2.45 -34.47
CA ALA A 32 -34.67 -1.21 -34.91
C ALA A 32 -35.55 -0.42 -35.88
N THR A 33 -35.36 0.91 -35.88
CA THR A 33 -35.52 1.90 -36.98
C THR A 33 -34.73 3.14 -36.52
N ASP A 34 -33.58 3.45 -37.12
CA ASP A 34 -33.37 4.33 -38.30
C ASP A 34 -33.50 5.83 -37.95
N GLU A 35 -32.38 6.55 -38.07
CA GLU A 35 -32.16 7.68 -39.01
C GLU A 35 -32.71 9.02 -38.47
N GLU A 36 -32.19 10.20 -38.72
CA GLU A 36 -31.00 10.78 -39.33
C GLU A 36 -31.28 12.30 -39.23
N SER A 37 -30.32 13.14 -38.80
CA SER A 37 -30.27 14.60 -39.10
C SER A 37 -29.13 15.23 -38.27
N ARG A 38 -27.96 15.56 -38.84
CA ARG A 38 -27.64 16.85 -39.50
C ARG A 38 -27.91 18.05 -38.57
N ARG A 39 -27.00 18.96 -38.22
CA ARG A 39 -25.78 19.50 -38.87
C ARG A 39 -24.91 20.28 -37.84
N PRO A 40 -23.68 20.69 -38.23
CA PRO A 40 -22.69 21.36 -37.37
C PRO A 40 -22.72 22.88 -37.51
N TYR A 41 -22.07 23.60 -36.59
CA TYR A 41 -21.58 24.96 -36.80
C TYR A 41 -20.09 25.06 -36.45
N ALA A 42 -19.28 25.34 -37.47
CA ALA A 42 -18.04 26.11 -37.38
C ALA A 42 -18.40 27.59 -37.07
N GLN A 43 -17.56 28.57 -36.74
CA GLN A 43 -16.16 28.87 -37.07
C GLN A 43 -15.83 30.14 -36.25
N GLU A 44 -14.61 30.28 -35.70
CA GLU A 44 -13.62 31.32 -36.04
C GLU A 44 -13.65 32.70 -35.31
N GLN A 45 -12.42 33.20 -35.11
CA GLN A 45 -11.97 34.60 -34.97
C GLN A 45 -12.27 35.31 -33.64
N ALA A 46 -11.49 36.25 -33.13
CA ALA A 46 -10.11 36.72 -33.31
C ALA A 46 -9.91 37.76 -32.18
N SER A 47 -8.69 37.90 -31.64
CA SER A 47 -8.28 39.07 -30.84
C SER A 47 -8.32 40.35 -31.70
N PRO A 48 -8.46 41.59 -31.16
CA PRO A 48 -7.29 42.33 -30.62
C PRO A 48 -7.54 43.50 -29.61
N SER A 49 -6.41 44.05 -29.12
CA SER A 49 -6.10 45.45 -28.73
C SER A 49 -6.69 46.08 -27.44
N GLN A 50 -5.86 46.45 -26.43
CA GLN A 50 -5.24 47.77 -26.15
C GLN A 50 -6.28 48.87 -25.79
N HIS A 51 -6.22 49.66 -24.70
CA HIS A 51 -5.19 50.64 -24.31
C HIS A 51 -5.53 51.38 -22.98
N LYS A 52 -4.51 51.82 -22.19
CA LYS A 52 -4.35 53.13 -21.48
C LYS A 52 -5.34 53.51 -20.34
N ASN A 53 -4.99 54.06 -19.16
CA ASN A 53 -3.93 54.99 -18.73
C ASN A 53 -3.67 54.88 -17.20
N GLY A 54 -2.46 55.25 -16.76
CA GLY A 54 -2.06 55.43 -15.34
C GLY A 54 -2.61 56.72 -14.69
N PRO A 55 -2.15 57.06 -13.46
CA PRO A 55 -0.91 57.85 -13.37
C PRO A 55 0.05 57.57 -12.19
N ARG A 56 1.32 57.90 -12.49
CA ARG A 56 2.51 58.26 -11.69
C ARG A 56 2.41 58.45 -10.16
N THR A 57 3.35 57.81 -9.45
CA THR A 57 4.17 58.46 -8.39
C THR A 57 5.60 57.90 -8.31
N LYS A 58 6.59 58.80 -8.53
CA LYS A 58 8.00 58.93 -8.08
C LYS A 58 8.88 57.67 -7.82
N PRO A 59 10.09 57.58 -8.41
CA PRO A 59 11.14 56.69 -7.95
C PRO A 59 12.00 57.38 -6.87
N LEU A 60 12.22 56.69 -5.75
CA LEU A 60 13.21 57.07 -4.74
C LEU A 60 14.48 56.25 -4.94
N TYR A 61 15.60 56.95 -4.87
CA TYR A 61 16.96 56.52 -5.12
C TYR A 61 17.48 55.44 -4.14
N ALA A 62 18.48 54.72 -4.65
CA ALA A 62 19.64 54.18 -3.94
C ALA A 62 19.49 52.89 -3.11
N PHE A 63 19.69 51.74 -3.77
CA PHE A 63 20.26 50.54 -3.14
C PHE A 63 21.45 50.05 -4.00
N ASN A 64 22.61 50.70 -3.85
CA ASN A 64 23.82 50.31 -4.58
C ASN A 64 25.10 50.31 -3.71
N SER A 65 24.96 50.12 -2.38
CA SER A 65 26.10 50.07 -1.45
C SER A 65 26.44 48.65 -0.95
N ARG A 66 25.51 47.70 -0.95
CA ARG A 66 25.76 46.34 -0.39
C ARG A 66 26.52 45.41 -1.35
N HIS A 67 26.29 45.50 -2.66
CA HIS A 67 27.14 44.80 -3.64
C HIS A 67 28.56 45.35 -3.71
N LYS A 68 28.75 46.65 -3.41
CA LYS A 68 30.09 47.25 -3.37
C LYS A 68 30.92 46.75 -2.19
N LEU A 69 30.32 46.50 -1.03
CA LEU A 69 31.04 45.95 0.12
C LEU A 69 31.41 44.48 -0.09
N VAL A 70 30.49 43.66 -0.59
CA VAL A 70 30.79 42.25 -0.90
C VAL A 70 31.82 42.14 -2.01
N ASN A 71 31.68 42.92 -3.08
CA ASN A 71 32.68 42.94 -4.18
C ASN A 71 34.01 43.56 -3.75
N ALA A 72 34.03 44.52 -2.82
CA ALA A 72 35.27 45.07 -2.26
C ALA A 72 35.98 44.06 -1.36
N ILE A 73 35.25 43.30 -0.54
CA ILE A 73 35.82 42.22 0.28
C ILE A 73 36.35 41.10 -0.64
N PHE A 74 35.61 40.74 -1.68
CA PHE A 74 36.03 39.73 -2.66
C PHE A 74 37.25 40.19 -3.48
N ALA A 75 37.30 41.47 -3.88
CA ALA A 75 38.44 42.05 -4.59
C ALA A 75 39.68 42.19 -3.68
N LEU A 76 39.49 42.53 -2.40
CA LEU A 76 40.57 42.57 -1.41
C LEU A 76 41.13 41.16 -1.13
N LEU A 77 40.25 40.15 -1.04
CA LEU A 77 40.65 38.75 -0.90
C LEU A 77 41.36 38.22 -2.15
N LEU A 78 40.89 38.56 -3.35
CA LEU A 78 41.57 38.21 -4.61
C LEU A 78 42.92 38.91 -4.75
N ALA A 79 43.04 40.18 -4.32
CA ALA A 79 44.31 40.90 -4.31
C ALA A 79 45.29 40.33 -3.28
N LEU A 80 44.82 39.95 -2.09
CA LEU A 80 45.63 39.28 -1.08
C LEU A 80 46.06 37.87 -1.53
N CYS A 81 45.19 37.12 -2.19
CA CYS A 81 45.55 35.83 -2.81
C CYS A 81 46.54 35.99 -3.96
N ALA A 82 46.41 37.03 -4.80
CA ALA A 82 47.35 37.31 -5.88
C ALA A 82 48.76 37.65 -5.33
N CYS A 83 48.85 38.48 -4.29
CA CYS A 83 50.11 38.80 -3.62
C CYS A 83 50.74 37.58 -2.91
N PHE A 84 49.93 36.67 -2.36
CA PHE A 84 50.42 35.41 -1.78
C PHE A 84 50.84 34.38 -2.84
N SER A 85 50.17 34.34 -3.98
CA SER A 85 50.51 33.42 -5.07
C SER A 85 51.86 33.75 -5.72
N SER A 86 52.25 35.04 -5.81
CA SER A 86 53.60 35.42 -6.26
C SER A 86 54.70 35.08 -5.25
N MET A 87 54.37 34.92 -3.97
CA MET A 87 55.33 34.62 -2.90
C MET A 87 55.48 33.11 -2.65
N MET A 88 54.49 32.29 -3.02
CA MET A 88 54.49 30.83 -2.83
C MET A 88 55.02 30.02 -4.02
N PHE A 89 55.27 30.63 -5.19
CA PHE A 89 55.79 29.92 -6.37
C PHE A 89 57.30 29.58 -6.31
N SER A 90 58.01 29.94 -5.24
CA SER A 90 59.42 29.53 -5.03
C SER A 90 59.61 28.42 -3.98
N ILE A 91 58.55 27.93 -3.33
CA ILE A 91 58.64 26.90 -2.27
C ILE A 91 57.46 25.93 -2.37
N ALA A 92 57.39 25.07 -3.39
CA ALA A 92 56.61 23.83 -3.39
C ALA A 92 56.82 22.99 -4.67
N GLY A 93 58.06 22.59 -4.93
CA GLY A 93 58.29 21.28 -5.56
C GLY A 93 58.35 20.25 -4.44
N VAL A 94 57.67 19.12 -4.60
CA VAL A 94 57.68 17.94 -3.71
C VAL A 94 56.70 18.01 -2.51
N LEU A 95 55.48 17.46 -2.69
CA LEU A 95 54.86 16.42 -1.82
C LEU A 95 53.37 16.16 -2.18
N LEU A 96 53.18 15.02 -2.84
CA LEU A 96 52.07 14.05 -2.85
C LEU A 96 50.63 14.42 -3.31
N PRO A 97 49.96 13.44 -3.96
CA PRO A 97 48.58 13.48 -4.45
C PRO A 97 47.60 12.92 -3.40
N ALA A 98 46.33 13.32 -3.48
CA ALA A 98 45.23 12.53 -2.94
C ALA A 98 43.95 12.86 -3.71
N SER A 99 43.48 11.85 -4.43
CA SER A 99 42.29 11.85 -5.26
C SER A 99 41.03 12.25 -4.49
N LEU A 100 40.31 13.24 -5.03
CA LEU A 100 38.91 13.51 -4.73
C LEU A 100 38.07 12.32 -5.23
N MET A 101 37.65 11.42 -4.34
CA MET A 101 36.57 10.48 -4.59
C MET A 101 35.30 11.07 -3.96
N LEU A 102 34.44 11.64 -4.81
CA LEU A 102 33.06 11.97 -4.48
C LEU A 102 32.30 10.67 -4.20
N ALA A 103 31.96 10.42 -2.94
CA ALA A 103 31.01 9.38 -2.58
C ALA A 103 29.60 9.79 -3.06
N PRO A 104 28.87 8.95 -3.81
CA PRO A 104 27.47 9.19 -4.09
C PRO A 104 26.68 9.09 -2.78
N ALA A 105 25.77 10.04 -2.58
CA ALA A 105 24.84 10.06 -1.46
C ALA A 105 24.12 8.70 -1.37
N ALA A 106 24.35 8.00 -0.26
CA ALA A 106 23.59 6.82 0.10
C ALA A 106 22.14 7.25 0.35
N PHE A 107 21.25 6.89 -0.57
CA PHE A 107 19.82 6.87 -0.29
C PHE A 107 19.60 5.96 0.94
N PRO A 108 18.71 6.33 1.88
CA PRO A 108 18.33 5.42 2.92
C PRO A 108 17.77 4.14 2.27
N PRO A 109 18.14 2.95 2.75
CA PRO A 109 17.48 1.74 2.29
C PRO A 109 15.98 1.87 2.57
N PRO A 110 15.11 1.38 1.67
CA PRO A 110 13.70 1.25 1.98
C PRO A 110 13.58 0.50 3.30
N VAL A 111 12.72 1.02 4.19
CA VAL A 111 12.29 0.40 5.44
C VAL A 111 12.19 -1.10 5.21
N GLN A 112 12.93 -1.87 6.01
CA GLN A 112 12.91 -3.33 5.98
C GLN A 112 11.45 -3.76 6.14
N ALA A 113 10.79 -4.07 5.02
CA ALA A 113 9.66 -4.98 5.02
C ALA A 113 10.15 -6.19 5.80
N ALA A 114 9.48 -6.51 6.91
CA ALA A 114 9.75 -7.73 7.67
C ALA A 114 10.01 -8.83 6.64
N GLU A 115 11.20 -9.44 6.68
CA GLU A 115 11.62 -10.47 5.71
C GLU A 115 10.40 -11.30 5.35
N GLU A 116 9.89 -11.13 4.12
CA GLU A 116 8.87 -12.03 3.59
C GLU A 116 9.53 -13.39 3.66
N ARG A 117 9.25 -14.17 4.72
CA ARG A 117 9.73 -15.54 4.84
C ARG A 117 9.29 -16.21 3.56
N GLU A 118 10.27 -16.49 2.70
CA GLU A 118 10.00 -17.00 1.36
C GLU A 118 9.17 -18.26 1.50
N ARG A 119 7.97 -18.22 0.93
CA ARG A 119 7.03 -19.32 1.05
C ARG A 119 7.47 -20.41 0.08
N PRO A 120 7.84 -21.61 0.56
CA PRO A 120 8.11 -22.71 -0.34
C PRO A 120 6.80 -23.09 -1.06
N VAL A 121 6.85 -23.15 -2.38
CA VAL A 121 5.76 -23.61 -3.23
C VAL A 121 6.28 -24.72 -4.12
N ASN A 122 5.54 -25.81 -4.22
CA ASN A 122 5.81 -26.91 -5.14
C ASN A 122 4.98 -26.70 -6.40
N PHE A 123 5.62 -26.53 -7.55
CA PHE A 123 4.95 -26.47 -8.85
C PHE A 123 5.18 -27.76 -9.64
N VAL A 124 4.10 -28.35 -10.12
CA VAL A 124 4.11 -29.48 -11.06
C VAL A 124 3.44 -29.03 -12.34
N PHE A 125 4.25 -28.76 -13.36
CA PHE A 125 3.79 -28.31 -14.67
C PHE A 125 3.57 -29.51 -15.58
N LEU A 126 2.32 -29.69 -16.02
CA LEU A 126 1.96 -30.62 -17.09
C LEU A 126 1.94 -29.83 -18.40
N VAL A 127 2.82 -30.19 -19.32
CA VAL A 127 3.01 -29.48 -20.59
C VAL A 127 2.56 -30.38 -21.74
N ASP A 128 1.48 -29.99 -22.41
CA ASP A 128 1.03 -30.66 -23.63
C ASP A 128 2.05 -30.42 -24.75
N VAL A 129 2.57 -31.52 -25.28
CA VAL A 129 3.54 -31.56 -26.38
C VAL A 129 2.91 -32.19 -27.63
N SER A 130 1.59 -32.39 -27.68
CA SER A 130 0.92 -33.05 -28.80
C SER A 130 1.10 -32.33 -30.14
N GLY A 131 0.82 -33.05 -31.23
CA GLY A 131 1.06 -32.54 -32.58
C GLY A 131 0.26 -31.28 -32.91
N SER A 132 -0.94 -31.12 -32.32
CA SER A 132 -1.79 -29.93 -32.49
C SER A 132 -1.11 -28.64 -32.04
N MET A 133 -0.20 -28.71 -31.07
CA MET A 133 0.55 -27.57 -30.55
C MET A 133 1.53 -26.93 -31.56
N VAL A 134 1.86 -27.65 -32.65
CA VAL A 134 2.79 -27.21 -33.70
C VAL A 134 2.16 -27.20 -35.10
N MET A 135 0.84 -27.37 -35.20
CA MET A 135 0.13 -27.30 -36.48
C MET A 135 0.06 -25.85 -37.01
N LYS A 136 0.01 -25.70 -38.34
CA LYS A 136 -0.19 -24.39 -38.97
C LYS A 136 -1.51 -23.73 -38.56
N SER A 137 -2.54 -24.53 -38.28
CA SER A 137 -3.86 -24.06 -37.85
C SER A 137 -3.88 -23.46 -36.44
N THR A 138 -2.83 -23.67 -35.65
CA THR A 138 -2.71 -23.21 -34.26
C THR A 138 -1.61 -22.17 -34.09
N MET A 139 -1.08 -21.60 -35.19
CA MET A 139 -0.11 -20.52 -35.11
C MET A 139 -0.71 -19.25 -34.50
N VAL A 140 0.11 -18.55 -33.73
CA VAL A 140 -0.27 -17.35 -32.99
C VAL A 140 0.76 -16.25 -33.21
N LYS A 141 0.39 -14.99 -32.96
CA LYS A 141 1.33 -13.87 -33.04
C LYS A 141 2.26 -13.85 -31.84
N GLY A 142 3.56 -13.87 -32.11
CA GLY A 142 4.63 -13.70 -31.14
C GLY A 142 4.87 -12.23 -30.77
N PRO A 143 5.78 -11.96 -29.82
CA PRO A 143 6.10 -10.60 -29.36
C PRO A 143 6.65 -9.67 -30.45
N ASP A 144 7.32 -10.24 -31.45
CA ASP A 144 7.86 -9.53 -32.61
C ASP A 144 6.85 -9.39 -33.77
N GLY A 145 5.59 -9.78 -33.54
CA GLY A 145 4.52 -9.78 -34.54
C GLY A 145 4.61 -10.90 -35.57
N LYS A 146 5.61 -11.78 -35.50
CA LYS A 146 5.72 -12.94 -36.39
C LYS A 146 4.80 -14.06 -35.93
N ASP A 147 4.41 -14.90 -36.89
CA ASP A 147 3.66 -16.11 -36.57
C ASP A 147 4.61 -17.15 -35.96
N ILE A 148 4.30 -17.56 -34.73
CA ILE A 148 4.99 -18.61 -33.98
C ILE A 148 3.99 -19.74 -33.70
N THR A 149 4.50 -20.92 -33.38
CA THR A 149 3.63 -22.03 -32.95
C THR A 149 3.04 -21.77 -31.56
N LEU A 150 1.91 -22.39 -31.25
CA LEU A 150 1.32 -22.34 -29.91
C LEU A 150 2.29 -22.89 -28.85
N PHE A 151 3.04 -23.93 -29.21
CA PHE A 151 4.09 -24.49 -28.37
C PHE A 151 5.22 -23.50 -28.06
N GLU A 152 5.70 -22.74 -29.06
CA GLU A 152 6.71 -21.70 -28.85
C GLU A 152 6.18 -20.57 -27.94
N ALA A 153 4.92 -20.20 -28.10
CA ALA A 153 4.27 -19.22 -27.23
C ALA A 153 4.20 -19.70 -25.77
N LEU A 154 3.83 -20.96 -25.55
CA LEU A 154 3.83 -21.60 -24.22
C LEU A 154 5.24 -21.65 -23.62
N ARG A 155 6.24 -22.07 -24.40
CA ARG A 155 7.65 -22.14 -23.98
C ARG A 155 8.17 -20.78 -23.54
N SER A 156 7.84 -19.71 -24.27
CA SER A 156 8.16 -18.33 -23.91
C SER A 156 7.54 -17.93 -22.57
N ALA A 157 6.26 -18.27 -22.34
CA ALA A 157 5.57 -17.96 -21.09
C ALA A 157 6.15 -18.74 -19.89
N LEU A 158 6.45 -20.03 -20.06
CA LEU A 158 7.10 -20.86 -19.03
C LEU A 158 8.48 -20.31 -18.67
N LYS A 159 9.25 -19.87 -19.67
CA LYS A 159 10.55 -19.24 -19.48
C LYS A 159 10.43 -18.00 -18.60
N GLN A 160 9.55 -17.06 -18.97
CA GLN A 160 9.34 -15.82 -18.22
C GLN A 160 8.90 -16.07 -16.78
N MET A 161 8.04 -17.07 -16.55
CA MET A 161 7.58 -17.43 -15.21
C MET A 161 8.71 -17.97 -14.32
N VAL A 162 9.57 -18.84 -14.86
CA VAL A 162 10.73 -19.37 -14.12
C VAL A 162 11.79 -18.30 -13.89
N GLU A 163 11.94 -17.36 -14.81
CA GLU A 163 12.89 -16.25 -14.71
C GLU A 163 12.46 -15.21 -13.64
N ASP A 164 11.15 -14.97 -13.48
CA ASP A 164 10.63 -14.04 -12.47
C ASP A 164 10.65 -14.66 -11.05
N SER A 165 11.66 -14.28 -10.26
CA SER A 165 11.81 -14.72 -8.86
C SER A 165 10.66 -14.33 -7.94
N ARG A 166 9.83 -13.34 -8.33
CA ARG A 166 8.62 -12.96 -7.59
C ARG A 166 7.48 -13.94 -7.81
N LEU A 167 7.49 -14.70 -8.91
CA LEU A 167 6.49 -15.71 -9.21
C LEU A 167 6.88 -17.09 -8.68
N ILE A 168 8.13 -17.48 -8.90
CA ILE A 168 8.69 -18.71 -8.36
C ILE A 168 9.87 -18.35 -7.46
N GLY A 169 9.58 -18.26 -6.17
CA GLY A 169 10.57 -17.88 -5.15
C GLY A 169 11.76 -18.85 -5.07
N PRO A 170 12.89 -18.43 -4.49
CA PRO A 170 14.08 -19.27 -4.31
C PRO A 170 13.81 -20.53 -3.47
N ALA A 171 12.95 -20.43 -2.46
CA ALA A 171 12.50 -21.58 -1.66
C ALA A 171 11.54 -22.54 -2.41
N SER A 172 11.06 -22.18 -3.61
CA SER A 172 10.12 -23.00 -4.37
C SER A 172 10.81 -24.15 -5.11
N GLN A 173 10.04 -25.22 -5.30
CA GLN A 173 10.44 -26.36 -6.12
C GLN A 173 9.58 -26.44 -7.38
N VAL A 174 10.17 -26.94 -8.47
CA VAL A 174 9.48 -27.08 -9.75
C VAL A 174 9.72 -28.46 -10.35
N SER A 175 8.72 -29.00 -11.03
CA SER A 175 8.80 -30.23 -11.82
C SER A 175 8.05 -30.06 -13.12
N PHE A 176 8.60 -30.60 -14.21
CA PHE A 176 8.01 -30.57 -15.53
C PHE A 176 7.72 -31.98 -16.00
N ILE A 177 6.49 -32.21 -16.43
CA ILE A 177 6.04 -33.46 -17.03
C ILE A 177 5.44 -33.10 -18.38
N THR A 178 6.02 -33.62 -19.44
CA THR A 178 5.48 -33.47 -20.80
C THR A 178 4.51 -34.60 -21.10
N PHE A 179 3.42 -34.31 -21.80
CA PHE A 179 2.44 -35.32 -22.19
C PHE A 179 1.93 -35.11 -23.62
N GLY A 180 1.66 -36.23 -24.28
CA GLY A 180 1.19 -36.38 -25.66
C GLY A 180 1.02 -37.88 -25.87
N THR A 181 1.70 -38.48 -26.85
CA THR A 181 1.77 -39.95 -27.00
C THR A 181 2.49 -40.62 -25.83
N ALA A 182 3.53 -39.97 -25.32
CA ALA A 182 4.31 -40.42 -24.18
C ALA A 182 4.21 -39.42 -23.03
N ILE A 183 4.25 -39.93 -21.81
CA ILE A 183 4.34 -39.12 -20.59
C ILE A 183 5.77 -39.21 -20.09
N THR A 184 6.43 -38.08 -19.92
CA THR A 184 7.84 -38.03 -19.53
C THR A 184 8.05 -36.95 -18.48
N GLU A 185 8.52 -37.36 -17.30
CA GLU A 185 9.04 -36.44 -16.30
C GLU A 185 10.46 -36.00 -16.70
N LYS A 186 10.71 -34.69 -16.67
CA LYS A 186 12.03 -34.11 -16.91
C LYS A 186 12.87 -34.13 -15.62
N ALA A 187 13.13 -35.33 -15.10
CA ALA A 187 13.75 -35.53 -13.78
C ALA A 187 15.21 -35.04 -13.71
N ASP A 188 15.91 -34.93 -14.84
CA ASP A 188 17.28 -34.41 -14.96
C ASP A 188 17.35 -32.87 -14.94
N TRP A 189 16.21 -32.19 -14.88
CA TRP A 189 16.17 -30.72 -14.86
C TRP A 189 16.32 -30.19 -13.43
N PRO A 190 16.92 -29.00 -13.25
CA PRO A 190 16.98 -28.36 -11.94
C PRO A 190 15.57 -28.15 -11.36
N ASN A 191 15.37 -28.63 -10.13
CA ASN A 191 14.05 -28.61 -9.47
C ASN A 191 14.00 -27.71 -8.23
N LYS A 192 15.15 -27.23 -7.72
CA LYS A 192 15.27 -26.26 -6.62
C LYS A 192 15.93 -24.99 -7.14
N LEU A 193 15.23 -23.87 -7.09
CA LEU A 193 15.64 -22.63 -7.77
C LEU A 193 16.21 -21.56 -6.82
N GLY A 194 16.74 -22.02 -5.69
CA GLY A 194 17.44 -21.19 -4.70
C GLY A 194 18.73 -20.58 -5.24
N ASP A 195 19.43 -21.33 -6.09
CA ASP A 195 20.65 -20.89 -6.77
C ASP A 195 20.30 -20.22 -8.12
N PRO A 196 20.68 -18.95 -8.34
CA PRO A 196 20.51 -18.28 -9.62
C PRO A 196 21.10 -19.03 -10.82
N ALA A 197 22.19 -19.79 -10.63
CA ALA A 197 22.80 -20.58 -11.70
C ALA A 197 21.91 -21.76 -12.14
N LEU A 198 21.32 -22.47 -11.17
CA LEU A 198 20.36 -23.55 -11.45
C LEU A 198 19.09 -23.01 -12.11
N ARG A 199 18.64 -21.82 -11.71
CA ARG A 199 17.52 -21.12 -12.37
C ARG A 199 17.84 -20.79 -13.83
N ALA A 200 19.00 -20.20 -14.10
CA ALA A 200 19.44 -19.91 -15.46
C ALA A 200 19.57 -21.19 -16.31
N GLN A 201 20.07 -22.28 -15.72
CA GLN A 201 20.16 -23.58 -16.39
C GLN A 201 18.76 -24.12 -16.75
N LEU A 202 17.78 -24.03 -15.85
CA LEU A 202 16.41 -24.43 -16.13
C LEU A 202 15.78 -23.55 -17.23
N VAL A 203 15.96 -22.24 -17.16
CA VAL A 203 15.52 -21.28 -18.19
C VAL A 203 16.07 -21.66 -19.57
N ASN A 204 17.34 -22.05 -19.64
CA ASN A 204 17.97 -22.50 -20.89
C ASN A 204 17.41 -23.85 -21.38
N LYS A 205 17.16 -24.81 -20.47
CA LYS A 205 16.50 -26.09 -20.80
C LYS A 205 15.06 -25.90 -21.29
N ILE A 206 14.31 -24.94 -20.74
CA ILE A 206 12.97 -24.59 -21.23
C ILE A 206 13.08 -23.95 -22.61
N ALA A 207 14.02 -23.02 -22.80
CA ALA A 207 14.16 -22.28 -24.06
C ALA A 207 14.69 -23.14 -25.23
N SER A 208 15.40 -24.23 -24.97
CA SER A 208 15.97 -25.07 -26.02
C SER A 208 14.91 -25.95 -26.69
N PRO A 209 14.83 -25.94 -28.04
CA PRO A 209 13.90 -26.79 -28.79
C PRO A 209 14.29 -28.27 -28.77
N GLU A 210 15.50 -28.61 -28.33
CA GLU A 210 15.97 -30.00 -28.25
C GLU A 210 15.52 -30.69 -26.96
N THR A 211 15.50 -29.93 -25.86
CA THR A 211 15.18 -30.45 -24.52
C THR A 211 13.68 -30.42 -24.21
N LEU A 212 12.97 -29.43 -24.77
CA LEU A 212 11.52 -29.31 -24.73
C LEU A 212 10.98 -29.14 -26.15
N SER A 213 10.58 -30.26 -26.75
CA SER A 213 10.05 -30.35 -28.10
C SER A 213 8.61 -30.85 -28.11
N ALA A 214 7.86 -30.45 -29.13
CA ALA A 214 6.57 -31.04 -29.42
C ALA A 214 6.75 -32.40 -30.10
N ASP A 215 5.94 -33.37 -29.67
CA ASP A 215 5.70 -34.62 -30.38
C ASP A 215 4.79 -34.33 -31.59
N LYS A 216 5.29 -34.62 -32.80
CA LYS A 216 4.57 -34.34 -34.05
C LYS A 216 3.42 -35.31 -34.31
N HIS A 217 3.36 -36.42 -33.58
CA HIS A 217 2.43 -37.51 -33.84
C HIS A 217 1.87 -38.02 -32.52
N GLY A 218 0.75 -37.46 -32.05
CA GLY A 218 0.19 -37.91 -30.79
C GLY A 218 -1.17 -37.34 -30.44
N ASP A 219 -2.03 -38.22 -29.96
CA ASP A 219 -3.26 -37.91 -29.24
C ASP A 219 -2.93 -37.49 -27.80
N THR A 220 -3.78 -36.68 -27.17
CA THR A 220 -3.52 -36.11 -25.85
C THR A 220 -3.99 -37.05 -24.73
N TYR A 221 -3.04 -37.70 -24.03
CA TYR A 221 -3.36 -38.57 -22.88
C TYR A 221 -3.27 -37.85 -21.52
N MET A 222 -4.35 -37.17 -21.13
CA MET A 222 -4.40 -36.38 -19.89
C MET A 222 -4.45 -37.25 -18.64
N GLY A 223 -5.12 -38.40 -18.71
CA GLY A 223 -5.28 -39.31 -17.57
C GLY A 223 -3.95 -39.77 -16.96
N GLY A 224 -3.01 -40.21 -17.81
CA GLY A 224 -1.68 -40.62 -17.34
C GLY A 224 -0.81 -39.44 -16.91
N ALA A 225 -0.92 -38.28 -17.57
CA ALA A 225 -0.19 -37.08 -17.16
C ALA A 225 -0.58 -36.64 -15.75
N LEU A 226 -1.89 -36.60 -15.45
CA LEU A 226 -2.40 -36.29 -14.11
C LEU A 226 -1.92 -37.29 -13.07
N TYR A 227 -1.87 -38.59 -13.41
CA TYR A 227 -1.39 -39.61 -12.49
C TYR A 227 0.08 -39.37 -12.12
N ALA A 228 0.93 -39.11 -13.12
CA ALA A 228 2.33 -38.76 -12.89
C ALA A 228 2.47 -37.49 -12.05
N ALA A 229 1.64 -36.46 -12.30
CA ALA A 229 1.65 -35.25 -11.49
C ALA A 229 1.26 -35.49 -10.03
N VAL A 230 0.25 -36.34 -9.76
CA VAL A 230 -0.16 -36.67 -8.39
C VAL A 230 0.96 -37.38 -7.64
N GLU A 231 1.60 -38.37 -8.26
CA GLU A 231 2.72 -39.08 -7.66
C GLU A 231 3.90 -38.15 -7.37
N LYS A 232 4.20 -37.25 -8.31
CA LYS A 232 5.25 -36.25 -8.11
C LYS A 232 4.91 -35.27 -7.00
N ALA A 233 3.68 -34.75 -6.99
CA ALA A 233 3.18 -33.85 -5.96
C ALA A 233 3.23 -34.51 -4.57
N ARG A 234 2.87 -35.80 -4.46
CA ARG A 234 3.00 -36.58 -3.23
C ARG A 234 4.46 -36.70 -2.78
N ALA A 235 5.39 -36.95 -3.70
CA ALA A 235 6.81 -37.02 -3.38
C ALA A 235 7.34 -35.68 -2.84
N MET A 236 7.04 -34.57 -3.53
CA MET A 236 7.44 -33.23 -3.11
C MET A 236 6.80 -32.82 -1.77
N ALA A 237 5.54 -33.19 -1.54
CA ALA A 237 4.83 -32.92 -0.29
C ALA A 237 5.36 -33.73 0.90
N LYS A 238 5.92 -34.93 0.66
CA LYS A 238 6.58 -35.74 1.72
C LYS A 238 7.91 -35.13 2.18
N GLU A 239 8.63 -34.48 1.28
CA GLU A 239 9.90 -33.80 1.58
C GLU A 239 9.71 -32.43 2.26
N GLY A 240 8.55 -31.80 2.06
CA GLY A 240 8.23 -30.47 2.56
C GLY A 240 7.45 -30.44 3.88
N ASP A 241 7.24 -29.24 4.41
CA ASP A 241 6.27 -28.99 5.48
C ASP A 241 4.84 -29.25 4.94
N ALA A 242 3.93 -29.72 5.80
CA ALA A 242 2.50 -29.86 5.48
C ALA A 242 1.86 -28.53 5.03
N CYS A 243 2.48 -27.41 5.38
CA CYS A 243 2.10 -26.06 4.97
C CYS A 243 2.59 -25.65 3.57
N THR A 244 3.42 -26.46 2.92
CA THR A 244 3.97 -26.18 1.58
C THR A 244 2.86 -26.24 0.55
N MET A 245 2.58 -25.12 -0.11
CA MET A 245 1.57 -25.06 -1.17
C MET A 245 2.02 -25.90 -2.36
N THR A 246 1.13 -26.73 -2.90
CA THR A 246 1.39 -27.57 -4.07
C THR A 246 0.43 -27.23 -5.21
N PHE A 247 0.99 -26.89 -6.36
CA PHE A 247 0.26 -26.48 -7.57
C PHE A 247 0.49 -27.49 -8.67
N ILE A 248 -0.61 -28.03 -9.20
CA ILE A 248 -0.59 -28.82 -10.43
C ILE A 248 -1.22 -27.96 -11.52
N VAL A 249 -0.42 -27.56 -12.49
CA VAL A 249 -0.84 -26.67 -13.58
C VAL A 249 -0.71 -27.42 -14.89
N MET A 250 -1.84 -27.65 -15.57
CA MET A 250 -1.88 -28.28 -16.88
C MET A 250 -2.07 -27.24 -17.96
N PHE A 251 -1.17 -27.23 -18.94
CA PHE A 251 -1.32 -26.49 -20.19
C PHE A 251 -1.74 -27.46 -21.27
N THR A 252 -2.85 -27.20 -21.94
CA THR A 252 -3.35 -28.06 -23.02
C THR A 252 -4.10 -27.26 -24.07
N ASP A 253 -4.06 -27.74 -25.31
CA ASP A 253 -4.82 -27.23 -26.44
C ASP A 253 -5.95 -28.18 -26.88
N GLY A 254 -6.24 -29.22 -26.09
CA GLY A 254 -7.14 -30.29 -26.51
C GLY A 254 -8.06 -30.86 -25.43
N TRP A 255 -8.46 -32.10 -25.64
CA TRP A 255 -9.31 -32.93 -24.77
C TRP A 255 -8.62 -34.30 -24.60
N ASP A 256 -9.04 -35.06 -23.60
CA ASP A 256 -8.46 -36.38 -23.32
C ASP A 256 -8.84 -37.39 -24.42
N GLU A 257 -7.83 -37.95 -25.07
CA GLU A 257 -7.89 -39.04 -26.06
C GLU A 257 -6.96 -40.18 -25.58
N PRO A 258 -7.38 -40.96 -24.57
CA PRO A 258 -6.53 -41.99 -24.00
C PRO A 258 -6.34 -43.15 -24.99
N PRO A 259 -5.13 -43.73 -25.09
CA PRO A 259 -4.91 -44.91 -25.92
C PRO A 259 -5.75 -46.10 -25.44
N ALA A 260 -6.05 -47.03 -26.35
CA ALA A 260 -6.81 -48.23 -26.01
C ALA A 260 -6.11 -49.02 -24.88
N GLY A 261 -6.85 -49.34 -23.81
CA GLY A 261 -6.30 -50.02 -22.65
C GLY A 261 -5.49 -49.13 -21.70
N ALA A 262 -5.55 -47.80 -21.86
CA ALA A 262 -4.90 -46.85 -20.97
C ALA A 262 -5.17 -47.18 -19.48
N PRO A 263 -4.11 -47.34 -18.65
CA PRO A 263 -4.25 -47.78 -17.26
C PRO A 263 -4.88 -46.74 -16.34
N HIS A 264 -4.82 -45.45 -16.72
CA HIS A 264 -5.28 -44.34 -15.90
C HIS A 264 -6.32 -43.52 -16.65
N LYS A 265 -7.56 -43.54 -16.16
CA LYS A 265 -8.63 -42.70 -16.69
C LYS A 265 -8.68 -41.39 -15.93
N VAL A 266 -8.94 -40.28 -16.63
CA VAL A 266 -9.04 -38.93 -16.04
C VAL A 266 -9.96 -38.91 -14.81
N ARG A 267 -11.15 -39.54 -14.89
CA ARG A 267 -12.11 -39.56 -13.77
C ARG A 267 -11.57 -40.25 -12.52
N ASP A 268 -10.79 -41.32 -12.67
CA ASP A 268 -10.26 -42.08 -11.54
C ASP A 268 -9.13 -41.31 -10.85
N VAL A 269 -8.24 -40.71 -11.64
CA VAL A 269 -7.17 -39.86 -11.12
C VAL A 269 -7.72 -38.57 -10.48
N SER A 270 -8.78 -38.00 -11.06
CA SER A 270 -9.46 -36.82 -10.50
C SER A 270 -9.97 -37.08 -9.07
N LYS A 271 -10.53 -38.27 -8.81
CA LYS A 271 -10.94 -38.66 -7.45
C LYS A 271 -9.75 -38.74 -6.49
N GLN A 272 -8.59 -39.22 -6.95
CA GLN A 272 -7.38 -39.24 -6.14
C GLN A 272 -6.91 -37.83 -5.79
N ILE A 273 -6.89 -36.91 -6.76
CA ILE A 273 -6.56 -35.49 -6.53
C ILE A 273 -7.50 -34.87 -5.49
N LEU A 274 -8.81 -35.08 -5.62
CA LEU A 274 -9.79 -34.54 -4.67
C LEU A 274 -9.62 -35.12 -3.26
N LEU A 275 -9.23 -36.39 -3.16
CA LEU A 275 -8.92 -37.03 -1.89
C LEU A 275 -7.67 -36.42 -1.24
N GLU A 276 -6.59 -36.22 -1.99
CA GLU A 276 -5.36 -35.57 -1.48
C GLU A 276 -5.63 -34.14 -1.02
N LYS A 277 -6.38 -33.36 -1.80
CA LYS A 277 -6.83 -32.02 -1.41
C LYS A 277 -7.57 -32.04 -0.08
N ARG A 278 -8.49 -32.99 0.11
CA ARG A 278 -9.25 -33.14 1.36
C ARG A 278 -8.33 -33.50 2.52
N ILE A 279 -7.45 -34.48 2.35
CA ILE A 279 -6.50 -34.91 3.39
C ILE A 279 -5.59 -33.75 3.80
N ALA A 280 -5.05 -33.02 2.84
CA ALA A 280 -4.21 -31.85 3.08
C ALA A 280 -4.98 -30.76 3.85
N LYS A 281 -6.19 -30.42 3.39
CA LYS A 281 -7.06 -29.44 4.03
C LYS A 281 -7.49 -29.83 5.44
N GLU A 282 -7.84 -31.10 5.68
CA GLU A 282 -8.18 -31.60 7.02
C GLU A 282 -6.97 -31.51 7.98
N LYS A 283 -5.75 -31.73 7.46
CA LYS A 283 -4.53 -31.69 8.26
C LYS A 283 -4.14 -30.28 8.69
N VAL A 284 -4.23 -29.27 7.81
CA VAL A 284 -3.75 -27.91 8.12
C VAL A 284 -4.85 -26.84 8.22
N GLY A 285 -6.10 -27.19 7.92
CA GLY A 285 -7.25 -26.27 7.94
C GLY A 285 -7.39 -25.37 6.71
N VAL A 286 -6.42 -25.37 5.79
CA VAL A 286 -6.40 -24.56 4.56
C VAL A 286 -6.08 -25.41 3.33
N ASP A 287 -6.51 -24.96 2.16
CA ASP A 287 -6.35 -25.71 0.91
C ASP A 287 -4.95 -25.54 0.33
N THR A 288 -4.02 -26.42 0.72
CA THR A 288 -2.63 -26.37 0.25
C THR A 288 -2.40 -27.04 -1.10
N TRP A 289 -3.43 -27.64 -1.71
CA TRP A 289 -3.32 -28.32 -3.00
C TRP A 289 -4.22 -27.64 -4.03
N GLN A 290 -3.62 -26.97 -5.00
CA GLN A 290 -4.33 -26.24 -6.04
C GLN A 290 -4.11 -26.89 -7.40
N THR A 291 -5.17 -26.95 -8.20
CA THR A 291 -5.10 -27.45 -9.57
C THR A 291 -5.63 -26.40 -10.54
N ARG A 292 -4.97 -26.26 -11.68
CA ARG A 292 -5.35 -25.33 -12.75
C ARG A 292 -5.23 -26.01 -14.10
N VAL A 293 -6.19 -25.76 -14.98
CA VAL A 293 -6.13 -26.18 -16.38
C VAL A 293 -6.19 -24.93 -17.25
N VAL A 294 -5.13 -24.70 -18.00
CA VAL A 294 -4.94 -23.54 -18.88
C VAL A 294 -5.18 -24.00 -20.31
N GLY A 295 -6.31 -23.58 -20.88
CA GLY A 295 -6.65 -23.81 -22.27
C GLY A 295 -5.91 -22.82 -23.15
N LEU A 296 -5.00 -23.33 -24.00
CA LEU A 296 -4.09 -22.51 -24.81
C LEU A 296 -4.74 -21.98 -26.10
N GLN A 297 -5.83 -22.60 -26.52
CA GLN A 297 -6.65 -22.17 -27.65
C GLN A 297 -8.13 -22.23 -27.29
N ARG A 298 -9.01 -21.87 -28.24
CA ARG A 298 -10.46 -21.91 -28.02
C ARG A 298 -10.89 -23.37 -28.07
N LEU A 299 -11.17 -23.93 -26.90
CA LEU A 299 -11.58 -25.33 -26.77
C LEU A 299 -13.10 -25.45 -26.84
N PRO A 300 -13.62 -26.56 -27.40
CA PRO A 300 -15.06 -26.83 -27.36
C PRO A 300 -15.51 -27.02 -25.91
N ASP A 301 -16.71 -26.53 -25.58
CA ASP A 301 -17.31 -26.70 -24.24
C ASP A 301 -17.68 -28.16 -23.93
N SER A 302 -17.89 -28.97 -24.97
CA SER A 302 -18.20 -30.40 -24.86
C SER A 302 -17.75 -31.14 -26.13
N LYS A 303 -17.22 -32.36 -25.99
CA LYS A 303 -16.98 -33.29 -27.10
C LYS A 303 -17.38 -34.70 -26.66
N ALA A 304 -18.32 -35.31 -27.38
CA ALA A 304 -18.88 -36.61 -27.02
C ALA A 304 -17.79 -37.69 -26.87
N GLY A 305 -17.85 -38.45 -25.78
CA GLY A 305 -16.92 -39.56 -25.51
C GLY A 305 -15.52 -39.14 -25.02
N THR A 306 -15.25 -37.85 -24.87
CA THR A 306 -13.96 -37.33 -24.40
C THR A 306 -14.15 -36.46 -23.16
N THR A 307 -13.07 -36.11 -22.47
CA THR A 307 -13.11 -35.12 -21.39
C THR A 307 -12.43 -33.85 -21.87
N THR A 308 -13.18 -32.75 -22.00
CA THR A 308 -12.61 -31.45 -22.38
C THR A 308 -11.77 -30.86 -21.25
N ALA A 309 -10.86 -29.94 -21.55
CA ALA A 309 -10.05 -29.25 -20.53
C ALA A 309 -10.90 -28.53 -19.45
N LYS A 310 -12.05 -27.97 -19.85
CA LYS A 310 -12.99 -27.29 -18.95
C LYS A 310 -13.72 -28.29 -18.03
N GLU A 311 -14.18 -29.41 -18.57
CA GLU A 311 -14.74 -30.50 -17.77
C GLU A 311 -13.68 -31.09 -16.83
N LEU A 312 -12.46 -31.28 -17.32
CA LEU A 312 -11.32 -31.77 -16.54
C LEU A 312 -11.07 -30.86 -15.33
N ALA A 313 -10.97 -29.55 -15.53
CA ALA A 313 -10.76 -28.59 -14.44
C ALA A 313 -11.82 -28.75 -13.34
N THR A 314 -13.07 -28.95 -13.75
CA THR A 314 -14.19 -29.19 -12.83
C THR A 314 -14.03 -30.52 -12.09
N LEU A 315 -13.69 -31.60 -12.79
CA LEU A 315 -13.50 -32.94 -12.21
C LEU A 315 -12.39 -32.99 -11.17
N ILE A 316 -11.29 -32.25 -11.38
CA ILE A 316 -10.17 -32.17 -10.43
C ILE A 316 -10.36 -31.09 -9.35
N GLY A 317 -11.53 -30.44 -9.31
CA GLY A 317 -11.84 -29.35 -8.38
C GLY A 317 -10.88 -28.16 -8.51
N GLY A 318 -10.52 -27.80 -9.73
CA GLY A 318 -9.62 -26.69 -10.08
C GLY A 318 -10.33 -25.56 -10.83
N GLU A 319 -9.55 -24.58 -11.27
CA GLU A 319 -10.03 -23.46 -12.12
C GLU A 319 -9.61 -23.72 -13.57
N PHE A 320 -10.55 -23.51 -14.50
CA PHE A 320 -10.26 -23.47 -15.93
C PHE A 320 -9.95 -22.05 -16.34
N ILE A 321 -8.82 -21.85 -17.03
CA ILE A 321 -8.42 -20.55 -17.56
C ILE A 321 -8.37 -20.63 -19.08
N ASP A 322 -9.31 -19.94 -19.74
CA ASP A 322 -9.30 -19.77 -21.19
C ASP A 322 -8.47 -18.55 -21.57
N VAL A 323 -7.27 -18.80 -22.12
CA VAL A 323 -6.32 -17.75 -22.54
C VAL A 323 -6.91 -16.88 -23.67
N ASN A 324 -7.80 -17.42 -24.49
CA ASN A 324 -8.42 -16.67 -25.59
C ASN A 324 -9.51 -15.71 -25.14
N SER A 325 -10.16 -15.97 -24.00
CA SER A 325 -11.15 -15.05 -23.42
C SER A 325 -10.53 -13.78 -22.82
N GLN A 326 -9.20 -13.75 -22.62
CA GLN A 326 -8.51 -12.59 -22.06
C GLN A 326 -8.21 -11.55 -23.15
N SER A 327 -8.51 -10.28 -22.87
CA SER A 327 -8.27 -9.17 -23.79
C SER A 327 -6.83 -8.65 -23.72
N GLY A 328 -6.23 -8.37 -24.87
CA GLY A 328 -4.93 -7.70 -24.98
C GLY A 328 -3.70 -8.64 -24.96
N GLY A 329 -2.58 -8.17 -25.51
CA GLY A 329 -1.31 -8.91 -25.53
C GLY A 329 -1.26 -10.12 -26.47
N THR A 330 -0.06 -10.71 -26.56
CA THR A 330 0.20 -11.99 -27.24
C THR A 330 -0.33 -13.17 -26.41
N VAL A 331 -0.43 -14.36 -27.02
CA VAL A 331 -0.83 -15.57 -26.29
C VAL A 331 0.13 -15.87 -25.13
N SER A 332 1.44 -15.65 -25.32
CA SER A 332 2.43 -15.75 -24.24
C SER A 332 2.14 -14.81 -23.07
N ASP A 333 1.79 -13.55 -23.34
CA ASP A 333 1.48 -12.56 -22.30
C ASP A 333 0.24 -12.96 -21.50
N ARG A 334 -0.78 -13.50 -22.17
CA ARG A 334 -2.02 -13.97 -21.52
C ARG A 334 -1.78 -15.24 -20.70
N ILE A 335 -0.96 -16.17 -21.18
CA ILE A 335 -0.53 -17.34 -20.40
C ILE A 335 0.23 -16.86 -19.15
N PHE A 336 1.18 -15.95 -19.31
CA PHE A 336 1.91 -15.37 -18.19
C PHE A 336 0.98 -14.67 -17.19
N ALA A 337 0.01 -13.88 -17.66
CA ALA A 337 -0.97 -13.23 -16.81
C ALA A 337 -1.87 -14.24 -16.05
N ALA A 338 -2.32 -15.31 -16.73
CA ALA A 338 -3.07 -16.41 -16.12
C ALA A 338 -2.27 -17.11 -15.00
N LEU A 339 -0.97 -17.34 -15.23
CA LEU A 339 -0.08 -17.95 -14.26
C LEU A 339 0.24 -17.00 -13.10
N LYS A 340 0.46 -15.71 -13.38
CA LYS A 340 0.62 -14.69 -12.36
C LYS A 340 -0.61 -14.61 -11.45
N LYS A 341 -1.82 -14.60 -12.01
CA LYS A 341 -3.08 -14.65 -11.25
C LYS A 341 -3.15 -15.92 -10.36
N THR A 342 -2.67 -17.05 -10.89
CA THR A 342 -2.59 -18.32 -10.14
C THR A 342 -1.63 -18.19 -8.95
N VAL A 343 -0.46 -17.59 -9.14
CA VAL A 343 0.49 -17.32 -8.05
C VAL A 343 -0.09 -16.29 -7.07
N GLU A 344 -0.78 -15.25 -7.50
CA GLU A 344 -1.43 -14.29 -6.59
C GLU A 344 -2.52 -14.96 -5.72
N SER A 345 -3.14 -16.04 -6.21
CA SER A 345 -4.07 -16.86 -5.42
C SER A 345 -3.39 -17.65 -4.28
N LEU A 346 -2.05 -17.73 -4.25
CA LEU A 346 -1.25 -18.29 -3.14
C LEU A 346 -1.31 -17.46 -1.87
N LYS A 347 -1.67 -16.18 -1.98
CA LYS A 347 -1.77 -15.30 -0.82
C LYS A 347 -2.85 -15.84 0.12
N GLY A 348 -2.54 -15.83 1.42
CA GLY A 348 -3.50 -16.17 2.46
C GLY A 348 -4.76 -15.32 2.33
N GLU A 349 -5.87 -15.75 2.90
CA GLU A 349 -7.11 -14.98 2.89
C GLU A 349 -7.38 -14.45 4.30
N ILE A 350 -7.47 -13.12 4.44
CA ILE A 350 -7.95 -12.48 5.66
C ILE A 350 -9.47 -12.40 5.56
N VAL A 351 -10.15 -13.12 6.44
CA VAL A 351 -11.60 -13.07 6.59
C VAL A 351 -11.90 -12.32 7.87
N PRO A 352 -12.54 -11.14 7.81
CA PRO A 352 -13.02 -10.46 9.01
C PRO A 352 -13.93 -11.41 9.78
N ALA A 353 -13.55 -11.75 11.01
CA ALA A 353 -14.32 -12.63 11.88
C ALA A 353 -15.38 -11.79 12.59
N LEU A 354 -16.26 -11.16 11.81
CA LEU A 354 -17.32 -10.29 12.28
C LEU A 354 -18.46 -11.13 12.89
N SER A 355 -18.10 -12.06 13.78
CA SER A 355 -19.03 -12.65 14.74
C SER A 355 -19.34 -11.62 15.82
N ILE A 356 -20.58 -11.66 16.29
CA ILE A 356 -21.13 -10.79 17.33
C ILE A 356 -20.38 -11.03 18.65
N SER A 357 -19.22 -10.40 18.83
CA SER A 357 -18.52 -10.40 20.12
C SER A 357 -18.09 -8.98 20.45
N GLU A 358 -18.89 -8.33 21.30
CA GLU A 358 -18.68 -7.26 22.31
C GLU A 358 -17.63 -6.13 22.14
N GLY A 359 -16.69 -6.17 21.19
CA GLY A 359 -15.52 -5.29 21.19
C GLY A 359 -15.64 -3.93 20.48
N CYS A 360 -16.69 -3.68 19.68
CA CYS A 360 -16.77 -2.46 18.84
C CYS A 360 -18.18 -1.86 18.68
N PHE A 361 -19.16 -2.24 19.52
CA PHE A 361 -20.53 -1.70 19.39
C PHE A 361 -20.75 -0.51 20.34
N GLY A 362 -20.17 0.64 19.97
CA GLY A 362 -20.54 1.92 20.58
C GLY A 362 -21.94 2.35 20.18
N GLY A 363 -22.97 1.93 20.93
CA GLY A 363 -24.32 2.49 20.86
C GLY A 363 -25.30 1.83 19.86
N ILE A 364 -24.90 0.76 19.18
CA ILE A 364 -25.82 -0.08 18.38
C ILE A 364 -26.13 -1.31 19.24
N ASP A 365 -27.40 -1.49 19.60
CA ASP A 365 -27.85 -2.62 20.41
C ASP A 365 -27.51 -3.95 19.70
N ALA A 366 -26.55 -4.70 20.25
CA ALA A 366 -26.06 -5.95 19.68
C ALA A 366 -27.18 -6.99 19.49
N ASN A 367 -28.30 -6.84 20.21
CA ASN A 367 -29.48 -7.70 20.10
C ASN A 367 -30.45 -7.28 18.98
N ALA A 368 -30.43 -6.02 18.54
CA ALA A 368 -31.31 -5.52 17.49
C ALA A 368 -30.81 -5.83 16.06
N VAL A 369 -29.50 -6.08 15.93
CA VAL A 369 -28.83 -6.42 14.67
C VAL A 369 -28.54 -7.92 14.64
N GLY A 370 -29.60 -8.75 14.67
CA GLY A 370 -29.45 -10.19 14.60
C GLY A 370 -28.63 -10.63 13.39
N ALA A 371 -27.53 -11.35 13.63
CA ALA A 371 -26.74 -12.21 12.71
C ALA A 371 -26.34 -11.67 11.33
N HIS A 372 -26.66 -10.43 10.96
CA HIS A 372 -26.44 -9.87 9.64
C HIS A 372 -25.41 -8.73 9.69
N ASN A 373 -24.23 -9.06 9.16
CA ASN A 373 -23.24 -8.18 8.53
C ASN A 373 -22.36 -7.39 9.51
N GLY A 374 -21.04 -7.59 9.54
CA GLY A 374 -20.17 -7.21 8.41
C GLY A 374 -19.58 -5.80 8.55
N PHE A 375 -19.94 -5.03 9.59
CA PHE A 375 -19.50 -3.63 9.77
C PHE A 375 -18.42 -3.45 10.83
N ILE A 376 -17.51 -2.51 10.58
CA ILE A 376 -16.61 -1.95 11.60
C ILE A 376 -17.31 -0.73 12.21
N SER A 377 -17.58 -0.74 13.52
CA SER A 377 -18.17 0.40 14.22
C SER A 377 -17.12 1.12 15.05
N PHE A 378 -16.87 2.39 14.72
CA PHE A 378 -15.98 3.26 15.49
C PHE A 378 -16.67 3.94 16.66
N GLY A 379 -18.01 3.90 16.73
CA GLY A 379 -18.78 4.66 17.72
C GLY A 379 -18.70 6.17 17.47
N ASN A 380 -18.60 6.94 18.56
CA ASN A 380 -18.48 8.40 18.51
C ASN A 380 -17.02 8.82 18.46
N VAL A 381 -16.68 9.74 17.55
CA VAL A 381 -15.38 10.42 17.61
C VAL A 381 -15.29 11.31 18.84
N ASP A 382 -14.08 11.42 19.40
CA ASP A 382 -13.79 12.29 20.52
C ASP A 382 -13.76 13.77 20.12
N GLY A 383 -13.39 14.63 21.08
CA GLY A 383 -13.28 16.08 20.84
C GLY A 383 -12.19 16.47 19.84
N ASN A 384 -11.17 15.63 19.65
CA ASN A 384 -10.14 15.79 18.62
C ASN A 384 -10.57 15.20 17.27
N GLY A 385 -11.78 14.62 17.20
CA GLY A 385 -12.30 13.95 16.03
C GLY A 385 -11.73 12.57 15.78
N ILE A 386 -11.16 11.93 16.79
CA ILE A 386 -10.58 10.58 16.68
C ILE A 386 -11.53 9.55 17.30
N ALA A 387 -11.73 8.43 16.61
CA ALA A 387 -12.22 7.21 17.24
C ALA A 387 -11.33 6.03 16.85
N SER A 388 -11.12 5.12 17.78
CA SER A 388 -10.29 3.93 17.60
C SER A 388 -11.10 2.69 17.88
N CYS A 389 -10.93 1.65 17.08
CA CYS A 389 -11.55 0.36 17.32
C CYS A 389 -10.60 -0.76 16.86
N ALA A 390 -10.90 -1.99 17.25
CA ALA A 390 -10.13 -3.14 16.79
C ALA A 390 -11.10 -4.26 16.44
N PHE A 391 -11.10 -4.68 15.17
CA PHE A 391 -12.01 -5.72 14.72
C PHE A 391 -11.28 -7.07 14.60
N PRO A 392 -11.94 -8.19 14.94
CA PRO A 392 -11.39 -9.52 14.76
C PRO A 392 -11.26 -9.89 13.28
N ALA A 393 -10.13 -10.48 12.90
CA ALA A 393 -9.84 -10.98 11.56
C ALA A 393 -9.17 -12.35 11.62
N GLU A 394 -9.77 -13.33 10.98
CA GLU A 394 -9.20 -14.66 10.82
C GLU A 394 -8.29 -14.70 9.60
N LEU A 395 -7.09 -15.25 9.78
CA LEU A 395 -6.20 -15.54 8.68
C LEU A 395 -6.28 -17.00 8.26
N ARG A 396 -6.83 -17.25 7.08
CA ARG A 396 -6.82 -18.54 6.39
C ARG A 396 -5.56 -18.66 5.55
N SER A 397 -4.47 -18.97 6.24
CA SER A 397 -3.16 -19.22 5.65
C SER A 397 -2.40 -20.24 6.48
N CYS A 398 -1.29 -20.74 5.97
CA CYS A 398 -0.28 -21.44 6.78
C CYS A 398 0.83 -20.52 7.27
N TYR A 399 0.88 -19.28 6.77
CA TYR A 399 1.92 -18.30 7.03
C TYR A 399 1.30 -17.04 7.64
N SER A 400 2.09 -16.30 8.41
CA SER A 400 1.70 -14.97 8.87
C SER A 400 1.59 -14.01 7.70
N GLU A 401 0.66 -13.06 7.81
CA GLU A 401 0.38 -12.06 6.78
C GLU A 401 0.32 -10.68 7.42
N GLN A 402 0.67 -9.66 6.66
CA GLN A 402 0.76 -8.30 7.13
C GLN A 402 -0.31 -7.44 6.48
N ILE A 403 -0.96 -6.59 7.26
CA ILE A 403 -1.75 -5.46 6.79
C ILE A 403 -0.87 -4.23 6.94
N ALA A 404 -0.45 -3.68 5.81
CA ALA A 404 0.48 -2.55 5.74
C ALA A 404 -0.24 -1.20 5.74
N LYS A 405 -1.51 -1.18 5.32
CA LYS A 405 -2.29 0.06 5.29
C LYS A 405 -3.79 -0.22 5.36
N ALA A 406 -4.51 0.73 5.96
CA ALA A 406 -5.95 0.88 5.82
C ALA A 406 -6.25 2.29 5.30
N GLU A 407 -7.24 2.44 4.42
CA GLU A 407 -7.65 3.73 3.90
C GLU A 407 -9.17 3.80 3.66
N GLU A 408 -9.73 5.00 3.82
CA GLU A 408 -11.10 5.33 3.42
C GLU A 408 -11.17 5.34 1.88
N CYS A 409 -12.19 4.71 1.32
CA CYS A 409 -12.31 4.55 -0.13
C CYS A 409 -13.76 4.60 -0.64
N SER A 410 -14.69 5.19 0.11
CA SER A 410 -16.12 5.20 -0.26
C SER A 410 -16.34 5.73 -1.67
N ALA A 411 -15.62 6.78 -2.07
CA ALA A 411 -15.71 7.35 -3.42
C ALA A 411 -15.41 6.35 -4.56
N SER A 412 -14.66 5.26 -4.27
CA SER A 412 -14.31 4.21 -5.25
C SER A 412 -15.31 3.05 -5.29
N VAL A 413 -16.27 3.00 -4.36
CA VAL A 413 -17.28 1.92 -4.29
C VAL A 413 -18.48 2.29 -5.16
N SER A 414 -19.04 1.31 -5.87
CA SER A 414 -20.22 1.55 -6.73
C SER A 414 -21.43 2.05 -5.92
N THR A 415 -22.19 2.98 -6.49
CA THR A 415 -23.39 3.56 -5.86
C THR A 415 -24.43 2.49 -5.52
N ALA A 416 -24.56 1.45 -6.35
CA ALA A 416 -25.46 0.32 -6.08
C ALA A 416 -25.08 -0.40 -4.77
N LYS A 417 -23.79 -0.67 -4.55
CA LYS A 417 -23.32 -1.32 -3.34
C LYS A 417 -23.45 -0.42 -2.11
N GLN A 418 -23.15 0.87 -2.25
CA GLN A 418 -23.35 1.85 -1.18
C GLN A 418 -24.81 1.91 -0.73
N ASN A 419 -25.75 1.94 -1.68
CA ASN A 419 -27.18 2.01 -1.39
C ASN A 419 -27.73 0.72 -0.76
N GLU A 420 -27.23 -0.45 -1.18
CA GLU A 420 -27.57 -1.74 -0.57
C GLU A 420 -27.26 -1.73 0.93
N VAL A 421 -26.06 -1.28 1.28
CA VAL A 421 -25.57 -1.21 2.65
C VAL A 421 -26.30 -0.11 3.45
N LEU A 422 -26.53 1.05 2.84
CA LEU A 422 -27.26 2.15 3.46
C LEU A 422 -28.72 1.78 3.76
N LYS A 423 -29.38 1.03 2.88
CA LYS A 423 -30.75 0.53 3.08
C LYS A 423 -30.83 -0.38 4.30
N PHE A 424 -29.82 -1.21 4.51
CA PHE A 424 -29.71 -2.05 5.71
C PHE A 424 -29.59 -1.19 6.98
N LEU A 425 -28.69 -0.20 7.00
CA LEU A 425 -28.53 0.71 8.14
C LEU A 425 -29.73 1.64 8.38
N SER A 426 -30.56 1.85 7.36
CA SER A 426 -31.80 2.63 7.45
C SER A 426 -32.98 1.80 7.98
N SER A 427 -32.77 0.52 8.28
CA SER A 427 -33.79 -0.33 8.92
C SER A 427 -34.17 0.25 10.29
N PRO A 428 -35.47 0.22 10.69
CA PRO A 428 -35.91 0.65 12.02
C PRO A 428 -35.18 -0.05 13.19
N LEU A 429 -34.61 -1.23 12.93
CA LEU A 429 -33.86 -2.04 13.89
C LEU A 429 -32.46 -1.47 14.18
N VAL A 430 -31.91 -0.64 13.29
CA VAL A 430 -30.57 -0.06 13.43
C VAL A 430 -30.72 1.41 13.80
N ARG A 431 -30.33 1.76 15.03
CA ARG A 431 -30.18 3.16 15.47
C ARG A 431 -28.72 3.55 15.42
N PRO A 432 -28.39 4.83 15.16
CA PRO A 432 -29.27 5.97 14.88
C PRO A 432 -29.89 5.98 13.47
N GLN A 433 -30.97 6.75 13.26
CA GLN A 433 -31.55 6.98 11.93
C GLN A 433 -30.84 8.15 11.21
N GLY A 434 -30.86 8.16 9.87
CA GLY A 434 -30.33 9.26 9.08
C GLY A 434 -28.85 9.15 8.70
N TRP A 435 -28.36 7.93 8.48
CA TRP A 435 -27.03 7.67 7.95
C TRP A 435 -26.80 8.38 6.62
N LYS A 436 -25.64 9.03 6.48
CA LYS A 436 -25.15 9.63 5.23
C LYS A 436 -23.92 8.88 4.74
N LEU A 437 -23.70 8.88 3.43
CA LEU A 437 -22.50 8.26 2.86
C LEU A 437 -21.29 9.18 3.04
N ALA A 438 -20.16 8.63 3.47
CA ALA A 438 -18.90 9.38 3.57
C ALA A 438 -18.45 9.93 2.20
N SER A 439 -18.83 9.28 1.10
CA SER A 439 -18.60 9.77 -0.27
C SER A 439 -19.30 11.09 -0.61
N THR A 440 -20.29 11.51 0.20
CA THR A 440 -20.99 12.80 0.02
C THR A 440 -20.34 13.96 0.78
N LEU A 441 -19.32 13.66 1.59
CA LEU A 441 -18.59 14.66 2.36
C LEU A 441 -17.51 15.34 1.51
N PRO A 442 -17.01 16.53 1.94
CA PRO A 442 -15.82 17.12 1.35
C PRO A 442 -14.64 16.13 1.35
N PRO A 443 -13.79 16.14 0.31
CA PRO A 443 -12.61 15.27 0.27
C PRO A 443 -11.75 15.40 1.53
N GLY A 444 -11.37 14.26 2.12
CA GLY A 444 -10.57 14.21 3.33
C GLY A 444 -11.32 14.56 4.63
N ALA A 445 -12.65 14.75 4.61
CA ALA A 445 -13.41 14.99 5.83
C ALA A 445 -13.32 13.83 6.83
N ILE A 446 -13.22 12.59 6.34
CA ILE A 446 -12.98 11.40 7.14
C ILE A 446 -11.78 10.68 6.55
N THR A 447 -10.80 10.36 7.39
CA THR A 447 -9.68 9.49 7.04
C THR A 447 -9.67 8.28 7.97
N VAL A 448 -9.19 7.15 7.47
CA VAL A 448 -9.05 5.91 8.24
C VAL A 448 -7.63 5.42 8.07
N ALA A 449 -7.03 4.94 9.15
CA ALA A 449 -5.67 4.39 9.17
C ALA A 449 -5.58 3.19 10.12
N LEU A 450 -4.49 2.43 10.00
CA LEU A 450 -4.11 1.47 11.03
C LEU A 450 -3.55 2.24 12.24
N THR A 451 -3.81 1.76 13.45
CA THR A 451 -3.23 2.36 14.67
C THR A 451 -1.72 2.15 14.74
N HIS A 452 -1.24 1.04 14.17
CA HIS A 452 0.17 0.70 14.07
C HIS A 452 0.57 0.66 12.60
N ALA A 453 1.84 1.00 12.31
CA ALA A 453 2.33 1.02 10.93
C ALA A 453 2.13 -0.32 10.22
N ASP A 454 2.28 -1.43 10.95
CA ASP A 454 2.14 -2.78 10.43
C ASP A 454 1.39 -3.67 11.42
N VAL A 455 0.34 -4.35 10.94
CA VAL A 455 -0.39 -5.36 11.72
C VAL A 455 -0.09 -6.73 11.14
N VAL A 456 0.56 -7.59 11.94
CA VAL A 456 0.85 -8.98 11.55
C VAL A 456 -0.23 -9.90 12.11
N LEU A 457 -0.94 -10.56 11.21
CA LEU A 457 -1.90 -11.61 11.53
C LEU A 457 -1.21 -12.97 11.43
N ALA A 458 -1.46 -13.82 12.42
CA ALA A 458 -0.96 -15.19 12.40
C ALA A 458 -2.05 -16.17 11.94
N PRO A 459 -1.65 -17.26 11.29
CA PRO A 459 -2.59 -18.26 10.81
C PRO A 459 -3.23 -19.01 11.98
N ILE A 460 -4.44 -19.55 11.79
CA ILE A 460 -5.06 -20.48 12.74
C ILE A 460 -4.94 -21.90 12.17
N VAL A 461 -3.87 -22.63 12.53
CA VAL A 461 -3.64 -24.01 12.10
C VAL A 461 -3.88 -24.95 13.29
N PRO A 462 -4.84 -25.89 13.20
CA PRO A 462 -5.08 -26.87 14.26
C PRO A 462 -3.80 -27.65 14.62
N GLY A 463 -3.46 -27.70 15.91
CA GLY A 463 -2.33 -28.49 16.43
C GLY A 463 -0.94 -27.84 16.32
N ARG A 464 -0.79 -26.68 15.67
CA ARG A 464 0.49 -25.95 15.63
C ARG A 464 0.61 -25.04 16.86
N LYS A 465 1.60 -25.28 17.73
CA LYS A 465 1.97 -24.31 18.78
C LYS A 465 2.76 -23.18 18.12
N TYR A 466 2.24 -21.96 18.17
CA TYR A 466 2.99 -20.78 17.75
C TYR A 466 3.97 -20.39 18.86
N GLU A 467 5.24 -20.23 18.52
CA GLU A 467 6.24 -19.61 19.40
C GLU A 467 6.05 -18.09 19.34
N GLY A 468 5.67 -17.47 20.46
CA GLY A 468 5.42 -16.04 20.57
C GLY A 468 4.07 -15.73 21.24
N ASP A 469 3.92 -14.49 21.73
CA ASP A 469 2.67 -13.98 22.29
C ASP A 469 1.51 -14.34 21.38
N LYS A 470 0.42 -14.88 21.96
CA LYS A 470 -0.79 -15.24 21.22
C LYS A 470 -1.14 -14.08 20.29
N PRO A 471 -1.06 -14.26 18.96
CA PRO A 471 -1.35 -13.20 18.03
C PRO A 471 -2.81 -12.83 18.26
N THR A 472 -3.02 -11.63 18.80
CA THR A 472 -4.33 -11.00 18.79
C THR A 472 -4.68 -10.83 17.33
N ASN A 473 -5.59 -11.69 16.85
CA ASN A 473 -6.24 -11.59 15.55
C ASN A 473 -7.19 -10.38 15.50
N LEU A 474 -6.77 -9.26 16.09
CA LEU A 474 -7.48 -7.99 16.14
C LEU A 474 -6.70 -7.02 15.27
N VAL A 475 -7.39 -6.36 14.36
CA VAL A 475 -6.83 -5.33 13.48
C VAL A 475 -7.22 -3.97 14.05
N PRO A 476 -6.29 -3.27 14.72
CA PRO A 476 -6.55 -1.96 15.29
C PRO A 476 -6.57 -0.89 14.20
N VAL A 477 -7.67 -0.15 14.13
CA VAL A 477 -7.91 0.91 13.16
C VAL A 477 -8.37 2.18 13.87
N THR A 478 -8.01 3.32 13.30
CA THR A 478 -8.46 4.64 13.76
C THR A 478 -9.15 5.38 12.63
N VAL A 479 -10.22 6.09 12.98
CA VAL A 479 -10.89 7.04 12.10
C VAL A 479 -10.65 8.45 12.64
N GLN A 480 -10.31 9.36 11.74
CA GLN A 480 -10.16 10.79 12.02
C GLN A 480 -11.20 11.55 11.20
N ALA A 481 -12.14 12.17 11.90
CA ALA A 481 -13.03 13.17 11.34
C ALA A 481 -12.35 14.54 11.46
N HIS A 482 -12.05 15.16 10.33
CA HIS A 482 -11.37 16.46 10.23
C HIS A 482 -12.32 17.64 10.46
N SER A 483 -11.77 18.84 10.51
CA SER A 483 -12.45 20.12 10.78
C SER A 483 -13.58 20.44 9.79
N ASN A 484 -13.45 19.98 8.55
CA ASN A 484 -14.46 20.09 7.49
C ASN A 484 -15.53 18.99 7.53
N CYS A 485 -15.49 18.08 8.51
CA CYS A 485 -16.50 17.04 8.68
C CYS A 485 -17.70 17.58 9.49
N PRO A 486 -18.91 17.59 8.92
CA PRO A 486 -20.11 18.04 9.62
C PRO A 486 -20.55 17.03 10.69
N ALA A 487 -21.36 17.50 11.65
CA ALA A 487 -21.99 16.61 12.63
C ALA A 487 -22.99 15.66 11.94
N GLY A 488 -23.02 14.40 12.36
CA GLY A 488 -23.93 13.38 11.81
C GLY A 488 -23.45 11.94 11.99
N HIS A 489 -24.14 11.02 11.33
CA HIS A 489 -23.81 9.59 11.30
C HIS A 489 -23.42 9.20 9.88
N PHE A 490 -22.24 8.60 9.72
CA PHE A 490 -21.65 8.35 8.42
C PHE A 490 -21.36 6.86 8.20
N LEU A 491 -21.74 6.38 7.02
CA LEU A 491 -21.33 5.08 6.47
C LEU A 491 -20.17 5.31 5.50
N GLY A 492 -19.04 4.69 5.77
CA GLY A 492 -17.89 4.66 4.88
C GLY A 492 -17.47 3.25 4.49
N PHE A 493 -16.46 3.16 3.64
CA PHE A 493 -15.86 1.90 3.20
C PHE A 493 -14.34 1.97 3.36
N LEU A 494 -13.78 0.95 3.97
CA LEU A 494 -12.36 0.78 4.22
C LEU A 494 -11.76 -0.22 3.23
N LYS A 495 -10.62 0.14 2.66
CA LYS A 495 -9.78 -0.75 1.86
C LYS A 495 -8.50 -1.04 2.64
N MET A 496 -8.10 -2.31 2.66
CA MET A 496 -6.84 -2.73 3.26
C MET A 496 -5.81 -3.04 2.18
N LEU A 497 -4.56 -2.68 2.42
CA LEU A 497 -3.42 -3.15 1.65
C LEU A 497 -2.69 -4.20 2.48
N SER A 498 -2.62 -5.42 1.97
CA SER A 498 -2.09 -6.56 2.70
C SER A 498 -1.26 -7.48 1.79
N THR A 499 -0.36 -8.23 2.41
CA THR A 499 0.33 -9.37 1.76
C THR A 499 -0.62 -10.54 1.50
N ALA A 500 -1.73 -10.62 2.23
CA ALA A 500 -2.86 -11.51 2.00
C ALA A 500 -3.92 -10.92 1.05
N ARG A 501 -4.78 -11.79 0.53
CA ARG A 501 -6.06 -11.39 -0.05
C ARG A 501 -6.97 -10.89 1.08
N VAL A 502 -7.56 -9.73 0.86
CA VAL A 502 -8.52 -9.09 1.75
C VAL A 502 -9.83 -8.87 0.99
N PRO A 503 -10.97 -8.75 1.68
CA PRO A 503 -12.20 -8.30 1.06
C PRO A 503 -11.97 -6.96 0.37
N GLN A 504 -12.56 -6.79 -0.81
CA GLN A 504 -12.31 -5.62 -1.65
C GLN A 504 -12.59 -4.31 -0.88
N TYR A 505 -13.66 -4.30 -0.08
CA TYR A 505 -14.04 -3.21 0.81
C TYR A 505 -14.73 -3.75 2.06
N LEU A 506 -14.51 -3.09 3.19
CA LEU A 506 -15.20 -3.34 4.45
C LEU A 506 -16.03 -2.12 4.85
N PRO A 507 -17.36 -2.24 5.03
CA PRO A 507 -18.16 -1.10 5.44
C PRO A 507 -17.84 -0.75 6.90
N PHE A 508 -17.76 0.55 7.19
CA PHE A 508 -17.61 1.06 8.54
C PHE A 508 -18.62 2.15 8.85
N VAL A 509 -18.93 2.31 10.14
CA VAL A 509 -19.83 3.35 10.63
C VAL A 509 -19.15 4.19 11.69
N VAL A 510 -19.38 5.50 11.63
CA VAL A 510 -18.85 6.46 12.59
C VAL A 510 -19.88 7.56 12.86
N SER A 511 -19.94 7.99 14.11
CA SER A 511 -20.79 9.08 14.58
C SER A 511 -19.92 10.28 14.92
N VAL A 512 -20.25 11.43 14.33
CA VAL A 512 -19.58 12.71 14.56
C VAL A 512 -20.54 13.61 15.33
N PRO A 513 -20.34 13.79 16.65
CA PRO A 513 -21.18 14.68 17.44
C PRO A 513 -20.96 16.15 17.05
N SER A 514 -21.84 17.02 17.52
CA SER A 514 -21.59 18.46 17.48
C SER A 514 -20.35 18.78 18.31
N ARG A 515 -19.36 19.42 17.68
CA ARG A 515 -18.08 19.72 18.33
C ARG A 515 -17.57 21.11 17.99
N LEU A 516 -16.74 21.65 18.86
CA LEU A 516 -15.87 22.76 18.52
C LEU A 516 -14.72 22.26 17.65
N VAL A 517 -14.26 23.09 16.73
CA VAL A 517 -13.24 22.76 15.75
C VAL A 517 -12.25 23.91 15.67
N ALA A 518 -10.96 23.59 15.73
CA ALA A 518 -9.89 24.55 15.49
C ALA A 518 -9.58 24.65 13.99
N SER A 519 -9.38 25.87 13.50
CA SER A 519 -9.02 26.16 12.11
C SER A 519 -7.88 27.18 12.08
N PRO A 520 -6.68 26.79 11.61
CA PRO A 520 -6.29 25.47 11.09
C PRO A 520 -6.16 24.39 12.19
N GLU A 521 -6.26 23.11 11.80
CA GLU A 521 -6.06 21.96 12.71
C GLU A 521 -4.64 21.85 13.26
N ASN A 522 -3.64 22.21 12.44
CA ASN A 522 -2.24 22.28 12.82
C ASN A 522 -1.68 23.64 12.39
N ILE A 523 -1.27 24.44 13.37
CA ILE A 523 -0.83 25.81 13.13
C ILE A 523 0.65 25.80 12.79
N LYS A 524 1.01 26.16 11.56
CA LYS A 524 2.42 26.20 11.12
C LYS A 524 2.88 27.62 10.93
N VAL A 525 3.93 28.01 11.64
CA VAL A 525 4.49 29.36 11.61
C VAL A 525 5.99 29.27 11.34
N LYS A 526 6.47 30.14 10.44
CA LYS A 526 7.88 30.20 10.07
C LYS A 526 8.46 31.56 10.45
N VAL A 527 9.58 31.55 11.17
CA VAL A 527 10.25 32.75 11.67
C VAL A 527 11.72 32.71 11.28
N LYS A 528 12.22 33.80 10.69
CA LYS A 528 13.64 33.98 10.40
C LYS A 528 14.26 34.86 11.47
N LYS A 529 15.34 34.39 12.09
CA LYS A 529 16.04 35.18 13.10
C LYS A 529 16.63 36.47 12.49
N PRO A 530 16.36 37.64 13.09
CA PRO A 530 16.98 38.91 12.75
C PRO A 530 18.40 38.99 13.34
N GLY A 531 19.13 40.01 12.88
CA GLY A 531 20.51 40.23 13.28
C GLY A 531 21.52 39.49 12.38
N PHE A 532 22.69 40.12 12.21
CA PHE A 532 23.84 39.51 11.55
C PHE A 532 24.85 39.14 12.63
N PHE A 533 25.56 40.10 13.22
CA PHE A 533 26.58 39.79 14.25
C PHE A 533 26.02 39.52 15.64
N TRP A 534 24.84 40.06 15.97
CA TRP A 534 24.26 39.99 17.31
C TRP A 534 22.91 39.29 17.26
N PRO A 535 22.67 38.28 18.11
CA PRO A 535 21.40 37.61 18.16
C PRO A 535 20.36 38.54 18.80
N GLU A 536 19.22 38.73 18.13
CA GLU A 536 18.11 39.56 18.59
C GLU A 536 16.87 38.67 18.86
N PRO A 537 16.13 38.90 19.96
CA PRO A 537 14.88 38.19 20.20
C PRO A 537 13.83 38.59 19.16
N THR A 538 12.97 37.65 18.78
CA THR A 538 11.92 37.88 17.76
C THR A 538 10.58 37.41 18.29
N ALA A 539 9.50 38.04 17.87
CA ALA A 539 8.15 37.63 18.21
C ALA A 539 7.43 37.17 16.94
N VAL A 540 6.63 36.11 17.05
CA VAL A 540 5.79 35.63 15.96
C VAL A 540 4.39 35.30 16.47
N GLU A 541 3.36 35.68 15.71
CA GLU A 541 1.97 35.46 16.10
C GLU A 541 1.48 34.10 15.61
N ILE A 542 0.98 33.29 16.52
CA ILE A 542 0.20 32.09 16.24
C ILE A 542 -1.27 32.51 16.21
N THR A 543 -1.89 32.39 15.04
CA THR A 543 -3.32 32.66 14.85
C THR A 543 -4.07 31.35 14.64
N THR A 544 -5.12 31.14 15.42
CA THR A 544 -6.08 30.04 15.23
C THR A 544 -7.49 30.56 15.41
N SER A 545 -8.49 29.81 14.98
CA SER A 545 -9.88 30.14 15.20
C SER A 545 -10.63 28.92 15.71
N ILE A 546 -11.51 29.12 16.69
CA ILE A 546 -12.41 28.07 17.18
C ILE A 546 -13.81 28.38 16.67
N GLY A 547 -14.44 27.42 15.99
CA GLY A 547 -15.81 27.50 15.53
C GLY A 547 -16.57 26.20 15.79
N GLN A 548 -17.88 26.22 15.62
CA GLN A 548 -18.70 25.01 15.70
C GLN A 548 -18.64 24.23 14.38
N SER A 549 -18.63 22.89 14.44
CA SER A 549 -18.69 22.05 13.23
C SER A 549 -19.97 22.31 12.42
N GLU A 550 -19.86 22.22 11.10
CA GLU A 550 -21.01 22.41 10.21
C GLU A 550 -22.15 21.43 10.52
N GLY A 551 -23.40 21.88 10.40
CA GLY A 551 -24.59 21.06 10.67
C GLY A 551 -24.87 20.78 12.15
N ALA A 552 -24.03 21.23 13.08
CA ALA A 552 -24.31 21.20 14.50
C ALA A 552 -25.49 22.12 14.84
N LYS A 553 -26.31 21.72 15.82
CA LYS A 553 -27.32 22.64 16.39
C LYS A 553 -26.57 23.78 17.08
N ARG A 554 -26.89 25.04 16.74
CA ARG A 554 -26.30 26.22 17.38
C ARG A 554 -26.55 26.13 18.89
N GLN A 555 -25.48 25.99 19.66
CA GLN A 555 -25.57 25.82 21.11
C GLN A 555 -25.45 27.15 21.86
N THR A 556 -25.87 27.12 23.11
CA THR A 556 -25.69 28.19 24.10
C THR A 556 -24.21 28.47 24.35
N ALA A 557 -23.93 29.68 24.86
CA ALA A 557 -22.57 30.17 25.06
C ALA A 557 -21.72 29.22 25.93
N VAL A 558 -20.52 28.87 25.45
CA VAL A 558 -19.54 28.02 26.15
C VAL A 558 -18.30 28.83 26.51
N ASN A 559 -17.76 28.62 27.71
CA ASN A 559 -16.53 29.28 28.14
C ASN A 559 -15.33 28.44 27.73
N ILE A 560 -14.44 29.02 26.93
CA ILE A 560 -13.25 28.37 26.40
C ILE A 560 -12.01 29.02 27.03
N GLU A 561 -11.12 28.19 27.55
CA GLU A 561 -9.79 28.56 28.02
C GLU A 561 -8.73 27.81 27.19
N VAL A 562 -7.87 28.55 26.50
CA VAL A 562 -6.75 27.99 25.74
C VAL A 562 -5.45 28.24 26.49
N ILE A 563 -4.75 27.18 26.87
CA ILE A 563 -3.54 27.18 27.70
C ILE A 563 -2.35 26.73 26.84
N PRO A 564 -1.29 27.53 26.71
CA PRO A 564 -0.11 27.11 25.97
C PRO A 564 0.75 26.10 26.75
N GLU A 565 1.29 25.11 26.05
CA GLU A 565 2.36 24.22 26.53
C GLU A 565 3.70 24.54 25.84
N ALA A 566 4.82 24.09 26.43
CA ALA A 566 6.15 24.31 25.87
C ALA A 566 6.28 23.59 24.51
N ALA A 567 6.99 24.20 23.56
CA ALA A 567 7.28 23.56 22.27
C ALA A 567 8.66 22.90 22.30
N GLN A 568 8.75 21.63 21.91
CA GLN A 568 10.00 20.86 21.91
C GLN A 568 10.59 20.77 20.51
N MET A 569 11.91 20.79 20.41
CA MET A 569 12.60 20.64 19.12
C MET A 569 12.44 19.22 18.57
N LYS A 570 11.94 19.10 17.35
CA LYS A 570 11.80 17.82 16.66
C LYS A 570 13.12 17.39 16.04
N ALA A 571 13.55 16.16 16.34
CA ALA A 571 14.71 15.57 15.69
C ALA A 571 14.48 15.42 14.18
N GLU A 572 15.42 15.89 13.37
CA GLU A 572 15.39 15.67 11.93
C GLU A 572 15.81 14.22 11.62
N ALA A 573 14.98 13.52 10.84
CA ALA A 573 15.25 12.15 10.41
C ALA A 573 16.59 12.09 9.65
N GLY A 574 17.51 11.24 10.11
CA GLY A 574 18.80 11.00 9.46
C GLY A 574 20.00 11.81 10.00
N LYS A 575 19.83 12.65 11.04
CA LYS A 575 20.95 13.31 11.72
C LYS A 575 21.29 12.65 13.06
N PRO A 576 22.55 12.28 13.32
CA PRO A 576 22.93 11.57 14.54
C PRO A 576 23.24 12.56 15.67
N THR A 577 22.25 12.93 16.50
CA THR A 577 22.44 13.29 17.93
C THR A 577 21.10 13.54 18.63
N ALA A 578 20.29 12.50 18.90
CA ALA A 578 19.02 12.64 19.64
C ALA A 578 19.17 13.30 21.04
N ALA A 579 20.35 13.23 21.66
CA ALA A 579 20.59 13.77 23.01
C ALA A 579 20.73 15.30 23.08
N GLU A 580 21.22 15.97 22.03
CA GLU A 580 21.35 17.45 22.01
C GLU A 580 20.02 18.15 21.73
N TYR A 581 19.09 17.49 21.02
CA TYR A 581 17.78 18.05 20.66
C TYR A 581 16.74 17.95 21.78
N GLN A 582 16.86 16.98 22.70
CA GLN A 582 15.87 16.76 23.76
C GLN A 582 15.81 17.89 24.80
N ASN A 583 16.88 18.67 24.96
CA ASN A 583 16.93 19.77 25.91
C ASN A 583 16.52 21.12 25.31
N GLU A 584 16.35 21.19 23.98
CA GLU A 584 15.98 22.43 23.29
C GLU A 584 14.46 22.57 23.24
N LYS A 585 13.94 23.61 23.91
CA LYS A 585 12.52 23.92 23.96
C LYS A 585 12.27 25.43 23.91
N ILE A 586 11.09 25.81 23.45
CA ILE A 586 10.51 27.13 23.67
C ILE A 586 9.65 27.02 24.92
N ASP A 587 10.09 27.62 26.03
CA ASP A 587 9.37 27.58 27.30
C ASP A 587 7.97 28.21 27.21
N VAL A 588 7.05 27.73 28.05
CA VAL A 588 5.68 28.27 28.18
C VAL A 588 5.67 29.77 28.42
N ALA A 589 6.62 30.29 29.21
CA ALA A 589 6.74 31.73 29.48
C ALA A 589 7.01 32.56 28.22
N ASN A 590 7.54 31.96 27.17
CA ASN A 590 7.76 32.62 25.88
C ASN A 590 6.54 32.52 24.95
N ILE A 591 5.48 31.82 25.35
CA ILE A 591 4.24 31.66 24.59
C ILE A 591 3.14 32.41 25.35
N ASN A 592 2.78 33.59 24.86
CA ASN A 592 1.79 34.48 25.43
C ASN A 592 2.05 34.81 26.91
N ASP A 593 3.32 35.00 27.29
CA ASP A 593 3.78 35.16 28.68
C ASP A 593 3.37 34.01 29.62
N GLY A 594 3.07 32.82 29.07
CA GLY A 594 2.48 31.69 29.79
C GLY A 594 1.02 31.90 30.24
N LYS A 595 0.36 32.95 29.77
CA LYS A 595 -1.03 33.27 30.13
C LYS A 595 -2.00 32.53 29.22
N SER A 596 -3.08 32.02 29.81
CA SER A 596 -4.19 31.45 29.04
C SER A 596 -5.06 32.53 28.41
N VAL A 597 -5.67 32.22 27.27
CA VAL A 597 -6.67 33.07 26.60
C VAL A 597 -8.04 32.53 26.96
N LYS A 598 -8.89 33.37 27.58
CA LYS A 598 -10.25 33.01 28.02
C LYS A 598 -11.27 33.84 27.27
N PHE A 599 -12.31 33.20 26.75
CA PHE A 599 -13.42 33.88 26.09
C PHE A 599 -14.69 33.03 26.15
N ALA A 600 -15.85 33.69 26.05
CA ALA A 600 -17.13 33.02 25.86
C ALA A 600 -17.41 32.93 24.36
N TYR A 601 -17.56 31.71 23.84
CA TYR A 601 -17.93 31.46 22.46
C TYR A 601 -19.43 31.19 22.35
N ASP A 602 -20.10 31.92 21.47
CA ASP A 602 -21.53 31.82 21.22
C ASP A 602 -21.76 31.63 19.72
N ALA A 603 -22.08 30.40 19.32
CA ALA A 603 -22.32 30.02 17.94
C ALA A 603 -23.54 30.71 17.30
N SER A 604 -24.39 31.37 18.11
CA SER A 604 -25.47 32.22 17.58
C SER A 604 -25.00 33.59 17.11
N LYS A 605 -23.85 34.07 17.61
CA LYS A 605 -23.33 35.42 17.36
C LYS A 605 -22.18 35.46 16.36
N ALA A 606 -21.35 34.42 16.32
CA ALA A 606 -20.22 34.34 15.40
C ALA A 606 -19.96 32.90 14.97
N ASP A 607 -19.69 32.69 13.68
CA ASP A 607 -19.36 31.37 13.15
C ASP A 607 -18.00 30.88 13.68
N LYS A 608 -17.04 31.79 13.87
CA LYS A 608 -15.70 31.51 14.39
C LYS A 608 -15.22 32.64 15.30
N GLN A 609 -14.46 32.27 16.34
CA GLN A 609 -13.74 33.20 17.19
C GLN A 609 -12.24 33.07 16.94
N GLU A 610 -11.59 34.16 16.51
CA GLU A 610 -10.15 34.20 16.30
C GLU A 610 -9.41 34.33 17.65
N ILE A 611 -8.30 33.62 17.76
CA ILE A 611 -7.41 33.53 18.90
C ILE A 611 -6.00 33.83 18.40
N LYS A 612 -5.35 34.80 19.05
CA LYS A 612 -3.99 35.25 18.71
C LYS A 612 -3.11 35.04 19.93
N MET A 613 -2.00 34.33 19.75
CA MET A 613 -1.00 34.11 20.79
C MET A 613 0.37 34.53 20.27
N ASN A 614 1.09 35.34 21.04
CA ASN A 614 2.42 35.77 20.66
C ASN A 614 3.47 34.75 21.15
N VAL A 615 4.37 34.31 20.28
CA VAL A 615 5.51 33.45 20.62
C VAL A 615 6.79 34.25 20.50
N ALA A 616 7.41 34.51 21.65
CA ALA A 616 8.76 35.05 21.72
C ALA A 616 9.78 33.94 21.44
N ILE A 617 10.67 34.19 20.50
CA ILE A 617 11.82 33.36 20.18
C ILE A 617 13.03 34.02 20.83
N PRO A 618 13.61 33.40 21.89
CA PRO A 618 14.81 33.91 22.52
C PRO A 618 15.95 34.07 21.50
N ALA A 619 16.77 35.11 21.68
CA ALA A 619 17.88 35.42 20.79
C ALA A 619 18.84 34.22 20.56
N ARG A 620 19.02 33.39 21.60
CA ARG A 620 19.91 32.21 21.58
C ARG A 620 19.22 30.89 21.22
N GLN A 621 17.93 30.91 20.89
CA GLN A 621 17.19 29.71 20.50
C GLN A 621 17.85 29.06 19.29
N LYS A 622 18.07 27.74 19.24
CA LYS A 622 18.68 27.12 18.05
C LYS A 622 17.74 27.14 16.83
N PRO A 623 18.25 27.17 15.59
CA PRO A 623 17.44 26.96 14.40
C PRO A 623 16.89 25.54 14.34
N GLY A 624 15.66 25.38 13.86
CA GLY A 624 15.01 24.10 13.60
C GLY A 624 13.50 24.13 13.82
N ARG A 625 12.89 22.95 13.92
CA ARG A 625 11.43 22.80 14.03
C ARG A 625 11.03 22.51 15.47
N TYR A 626 10.17 23.33 16.03
CA TYR A 626 9.64 23.20 17.37
C TYR A 626 8.15 22.82 17.32
N GLU A 627 7.77 21.69 17.90
CA GLU A 627 6.38 21.22 17.98
C GLU A 627 5.85 21.45 19.39
N GLY A 628 4.72 22.15 19.49
CA GLY A 628 4.03 22.43 20.75
C GLY A 628 2.53 22.15 20.64
N LYS A 629 1.82 22.36 21.77
CA LYS A 629 0.39 22.09 21.88
C LYS A 629 -0.30 23.22 22.65
N LEU A 630 -1.51 23.56 22.25
CA LEU A 630 -2.41 24.43 23.01
C LEU A 630 -3.51 23.57 23.63
N VAL A 631 -3.53 23.45 24.96
CA VAL A 631 -4.58 22.71 25.67
C VAL A 631 -5.84 23.55 25.71
N VAL A 632 -6.97 23.00 25.26
CA VAL A 632 -8.25 23.70 25.28
C VAL A 632 -9.11 23.09 26.37
N LYS A 633 -9.55 23.93 27.30
CA LYS A 633 -10.52 23.57 28.34
C LYS A 633 -11.84 24.26 28.02
N VAL A 634 -12.93 23.50 28.09
CA VAL A 634 -14.28 24.02 27.89
C VAL A 634 -15.09 23.80 29.15
N SER A 635 -15.86 24.81 29.54
CA SER A 635 -16.74 24.79 30.71
C SER A 635 -18.11 25.38 30.36
N GLY A 636 -19.18 24.74 30.84
CA GLY A 636 -20.58 25.12 30.58
C GLY A 636 -21.51 23.89 30.51
N ASP A 637 -22.83 24.11 30.50
CA ASP A 637 -23.88 23.07 30.49
C ASP A 637 -24.06 22.37 29.12
N SER A 638 -23.03 22.37 28.28
CA SER A 638 -23.15 21.93 26.89
C SER A 638 -22.59 20.53 26.68
N GLU A 639 -23.32 19.63 26.02
CA GLU A 639 -22.84 18.33 25.51
C GLU A 639 -21.82 18.48 24.35
N THR A 640 -21.35 19.69 24.04
CA THR A 640 -20.39 19.92 22.95
C THR A 640 -19.02 19.36 23.29
N MET A 641 -18.53 18.45 22.44
CA MET A 641 -17.14 18.00 22.51
C MET A 641 -16.22 19.09 21.94
N ALA A 642 -15.04 19.27 22.54
CA ALA A 642 -14.04 20.23 22.04
C ALA A 642 -12.69 19.55 21.90
N PRO A 643 -11.82 20.00 20.98
CA PRO A 643 -10.47 19.45 20.88
C PRO A 643 -9.80 19.60 22.23
N SER A 644 -9.16 18.56 22.74
CA SER A 644 -8.40 18.68 23.99
C SER A 644 -7.08 19.42 23.76
N GLN A 645 -6.54 19.35 22.54
CA GLN A 645 -5.26 19.94 22.15
C GLN A 645 -5.32 20.48 20.72
N ILE A 646 -4.73 21.65 20.47
CA ILE A 646 -4.47 22.20 19.13
C ILE A 646 -2.94 22.16 18.90
N PRO A 647 -2.43 21.31 18.00
CA PRO A 647 -1.01 21.26 17.72
C PRO A 647 -0.54 22.51 16.96
N PHE A 648 0.68 22.95 17.23
CA PHE A 648 1.35 23.98 16.46
C PHE A 648 2.83 23.65 16.23
N GLU A 649 3.37 24.17 15.13
CA GLU A 649 4.76 24.01 14.70
C GLU A 649 5.36 25.40 14.44
N VAL A 650 6.48 25.70 15.10
CA VAL A 650 7.28 26.90 14.87
C VAL A 650 8.59 26.49 14.21
N VAL A 651 8.79 26.90 12.96
CA VAL A 651 10.04 26.68 12.21
C VAL A 651 10.92 27.91 12.37
N VAL A 652 12.01 27.77 13.11
CA VAL A 652 13.02 28.82 13.33
C VAL A 652 14.13 28.63 12.30
N ASP A 653 14.18 29.51 11.30
CA ASP A 653 15.25 29.55 10.32
C ASP A 653 16.53 30.17 10.92
N PRO A 654 17.72 29.74 10.46
CA PRO A 654 18.99 30.31 10.90
C PRO A 654 19.10 31.81 10.55
N SER A 655 19.85 32.54 11.36
CA SER A 655 20.23 33.91 11.02
C SER A 655 21.23 33.91 9.85
N PRO A 656 21.35 35.02 9.10
CA PRO A 656 22.35 35.13 8.04
C PRO A 656 23.79 34.88 8.51
N TRP A 657 24.11 35.15 9.78
CA TRP A 657 25.40 34.81 10.34
C TRP A 657 25.52 33.34 10.70
N GLU A 658 24.48 32.70 11.25
CA GLU A 658 24.49 31.25 11.49
C GLU A 658 24.65 30.44 10.20
N GLU A 659 24.17 30.95 9.06
CA GLU A 659 24.40 30.37 7.74
C GLU A 659 25.86 30.52 7.27
N VAL A 660 26.51 31.65 7.56
CA VAL A 660 27.83 32.01 7.02
C VAL A 660 28.98 31.65 7.98
N ALA A 661 28.74 31.62 9.29
CA ALA A 661 29.73 31.41 10.34
C ALA A 661 30.55 30.12 10.17
N PRO A 662 29.98 28.96 9.75
CA PRO A 662 30.75 27.74 9.53
C PRO A 662 31.87 27.90 8.49
N VAL A 663 31.71 28.84 7.54
CA VAL A 663 32.69 29.15 6.50
C VAL A 663 33.56 30.36 6.90
N ALA A 664 32.95 31.40 7.46
CA ALA A 664 33.65 32.64 7.82
C ALA A 664 34.61 32.48 9.00
N ILE A 665 34.27 31.70 10.03
CA ILE A 665 35.12 31.52 11.20
C ILE A 665 36.46 30.86 10.82
N PRO A 666 36.50 29.73 10.09
CA PRO A 666 37.76 29.16 9.62
C PRO A 666 38.59 30.14 8.77
N LEU A 667 37.96 30.89 7.87
CA LEU A 667 38.64 31.89 7.04
C LEU A 667 39.27 33.00 7.89
N ILE A 668 38.55 33.52 8.89
CA ILE A 668 39.06 34.53 9.82
C ILE A 668 40.25 33.97 10.62
N ILE A 669 40.16 32.74 11.12
CA ILE A 669 41.25 32.08 11.85
C ILE A 669 42.49 31.94 10.95
N VAL A 670 42.33 31.48 9.71
CA VAL A 670 43.43 31.37 8.74
C VAL A 670 44.05 32.74 8.49
N CYS A 671 43.25 33.78 8.26
CA CYS A 671 43.74 35.15 8.08
C CYS A 671 44.53 35.64 9.31
N ILE A 672 44.05 35.38 10.53
CA ILE A 672 44.74 35.76 11.77
C ILE A 672 46.09 35.03 11.88
N ILE A 673 46.13 33.72 11.59
CA ILE A 673 47.36 32.92 11.63
C ILE A 673 48.37 33.43 10.59
N VAL A 674 47.92 33.70 9.36
CA VAL A 674 48.76 34.22 8.27
C VAL A 674 49.31 35.61 8.61
N CYS A 675 48.47 36.52 9.12
CA CYS A 675 48.91 37.84 9.58
C CYS A 675 49.90 37.73 10.75
N GLY A 676 49.64 36.84 11.71
CA GLY A 676 50.53 36.59 12.85
C GLY A 676 51.90 36.07 12.42
N LEU A 677 51.94 35.11 11.49
CA LEU A 677 53.16 34.61 10.87
C LEU A 677 53.89 35.71 10.09
N GLY A 678 53.17 36.52 9.31
CA GLY A 678 53.74 37.65 8.58
C GLY A 678 54.41 38.67 9.50
N ILE A 679 53.73 39.05 10.59
CA ILE A 679 54.29 39.95 11.62
C ILE A 679 55.53 39.32 12.28
N PHE A 680 55.46 38.04 12.63
CA PHE A 680 56.59 37.32 13.22
C PHE A 680 57.81 37.27 12.28
N LEU A 681 57.60 36.97 10.99
CA LEU A 681 58.64 36.97 9.96
C LEU A 681 59.23 38.36 9.73
N TRP A 682 58.40 39.40 9.74
CA TRP A 682 58.85 40.79 9.62
C TRP A 682 59.68 41.24 10.83
N LEU A 683 59.25 40.93 12.05
CA LEU A 683 59.99 41.24 13.27
C LEU A 683 61.31 40.46 13.38
N SER A 684 61.33 39.21 12.92
CA SER A 684 62.55 38.37 12.94
C SER A 684 63.57 38.77 11.87
N THR A 685 63.14 39.27 10.72
CA THR A 685 64.05 39.84 9.70
C THR A 685 64.63 41.19 10.13
N LEU A 686 63.84 42.06 10.77
CA LEU A 686 64.33 43.30 11.38
C LEU A 686 65.41 43.06 12.46
N LYS A 687 65.33 41.96 13.21
CA LYS A 687 66.34 41.56 14.20
C LYS A 687 67.63 41.00 13.61
N ARG A 688 67.65 40.57 12.33
CA ARG A 688 68.87 40.07 11.65
C ARG A 688 69.57 41.15 10.81
N GLY A 689 68.88 42.27 10.53
CA GLY A 689 69.43 43.41 9.79
C GLY A 689 70.04 44.51 10.67
N ARG A 690 70.00 44.36 11.99
CA ARG A 690 70.86 45.04 12.96
C ARG A 690 71.83 44.01 13.51
#